data_AF-A0A2W6Y7Y1-F1
#
_entry.id   AF-A0A2W6Y7Y1-F1
#
_cell.length_a   1.000
_cell.length_b   1.000
_cell.length_c   1.000
_cell.angle_alpha   90.00
_cell.angle_beta   90.00
_cell.angle_gamma   90.00
#
_symmetry.space_group_name_H-M   'P 1'
#
loop_
_entity.id
_entity.type
_entity.pdbx_description
1 polymer ?
#
loop_
_entity_poly.entity_id
_entity_poly.type
_entity_poly.pdbx_seq_one_letter_code
_entity_poly.pdbx_strand_id
1 'polypeptide(L)'
;MLSISEGAAEGQPFSLLPWHTFAAGSLFGWRRTSGRMRFRTAWLETGKGQAKALALDTPIPTPTGWTTMGEIRDGDAVLDETGAPCRVTRAHDVLLDRECYRLTFDDGAQIIADAGHLWRTEMRWSGRSGHGDATRGVSLGERGGWRYGLRTTAEIAGTLRFRNGRFQSANHSIALAGALDLPTADLPIAPYALGFWLGDGDADGARVTIGDRDAAESIRALAVEGVTAGPRRHGGSVNAGRYGLVLATRPRDGFGARLAKLGLLKNKHIPLAYLRAGVEQRLALLQGLMDTDGTVAVGGQCSFCNTNQHLAEAVLELALSLGLKATLVEKSAMLRGRRVGASYHVNFYASGIEVFRLRRKQARVGHSHRRRRLSADRKIVACDRVASVPVRCISVDSPSQMFLCGRAMIPTHNSPFMAAIGVYMTGFYGVKRAKAFAIGQDKNTANVLFKDAVAMCRGPIPGAEPDEIPDTLVDLGYAIIRGEGDNAWKIEFPANDGLFQSLANGEAISGPKPTLVAADEIHEFKSNTSIEIWKQAIAKMPGDALMLLGTNTPSTSQIVGTEYSEYFQKVARGDILDDEAFAFIARVDKVDRENIFDTPAVWSKALPALGITFPLENVEGMVRTAKQLLSTALSTKRLYFGIPIGATEFWIAEEAWSSVQGVVDELKLKGCRCWLSLDLSQKNDLTALSICWIDDKGHLWVKTFYWTTSSGLADRARKDQAPYDQWVEKGHLEAVPGATIDKTFVAMKVKELCAEHEVEFLAFDAAGMADFISACQEIGLDVWRYEGPDKPEGSGLKLVAHAQGTRRMFEERQLTMPTSIERLEDRILQRTITIDSSPVTYACAANAQIVADGQKNRAFDKKRSRGRIDGVVTIAMVVGAATMTETKAKRSFWDSDDFDEAEAQAQ
;
A
#
# COMPACT_ATOMS: atom_id res chain seq x y z
N MET A 1 -6.99 -30.40 -4.43
CA MET A 1 -7.21 -29.47 -3.29
C MET A 1 -6.15 -28.40 -3.41
N LEU A 2 -6.46 -27.10 -3.31
CA LEU A 2 -5.41 -26.06 -3.38
C LEU A 2 -4.69 -25.96 -2.03
N SER A 3 -3.37 -25.75 -2.06
CA SER A 3 -2.63 -25.27 -0.90
C SER A 3 -2.93 -23.80 -0.66
N ILE A 4 -2.86 -23.39 0.60
CA ILE A 4 -2.47 -22.02 0.90
C ILE A 4 -1.08 -21.84 0.30
N SER A 5 -0.96 -21.04 -0.75
CA SER A 5 0.33 -20.62 -1.30
C SER A 5 1.05 -19.68 -0.33
N GLU A 6 0.28 -19.02 0.53
CA GLU A 6 0.62 -17.74 1.10
C GLU A 6 -0.17 -17.43 2.40
N GLY A 7 0.49 -17.05 3.50
CA GLY A 7 -0.15 -16.80 4.81
C GLY A 7 -0.16 -18.00 5.76
N ALA A 8 -0.42 -17.76 7.05
CA ALA A 8 -0.24 -18.56 8.30
C ALA A 8 -0.53 -20.10 8.32
N ALA A 9 -0.85 -20.69 7.19
CA ALA A 9 -1.07 -22.10 6.98
C ALA A 9 -0.62 -22.56 5.57
N GLU A 10 0.48 -22.03 5.00
CA GLU A 10 1.06 -22.51 3.72
C GLU A 10 1.12 -24.03 3.62
N GLY A 11 0.84 -24.61 2.45
CA GLY A 11 0.90 -26.07 2.27
C GLY A 11 -0.10 -26.87 3.11
N GLN A 12 -0.83 -26.25 4.05
CA GLN A 12 -2.11 -26.76 4.52
C GLN A 12 -3.16 -26.57 3.41
N PRO A 13 -4.26 -27.33 3.44
CA PRO A 13 -5.42 -27.06 2.58
C PRO A 13 -5.86 -25.60 2.67
N PHE A 14 -6.13 -24.97 1.52
CA PHE A 14 -6.76 -23.65 1.41
C PHE A 14 -8.16 -23.67 2.02
N SER A 15 -8.17 -23.55 3.34
CA SER A 15 -9.34 -23.59 4.19
C SER A 15 -9.92 -22.20 4.25
N LEU A 16 -11.04 -22.03 3.56
CA LEU A 16 -11.76 -20.76 3.48
C LEU A 16 -12.09 -20.29 4.91
N LEU A 17 -11.67 -19.06 5.26
CA LEU A 17 -12.15 -18.36 6.45
C LEU A 17 -13.70 -18.34 6.46
N PRO A 18 -14.38 -18.12 7.61
CA PRO A 18 -15.84 -18.11 7.64
C PRO A 18 -16.46 -17.17 6.60
N TRP A 19 -15.87 -15.99 6.40
CA TRP A 19 -16.32 -15.03 5.38
C TRP A 19 -15.93 -15.42 3.95
N HIS A 20 -14.75 -16.03 3.73
CA HIS A 20 -14.38 -16.62 2.43
C HIS A 20 -15.34 -17.77 2.07
N THR A 21 -15.77 -18.57 3.05
CA THR A 21 -16.74 -19.67 2.90
C THR A 21 -18.11 -19.12 2.55
N PHE A 22 -18.55 -18.06 3.23
CA PHE A 22 -19.77 -17.35 2.89
C PHE A 22 -19.71 -16.76 1.47
N ALA A 23 -18.62 -16.10 1.09
CA ALA A 23 -18.46 -15.52 -0.24
C ALA A 23 -18.43 -16.59 -1.34
N ALA A 24 -17.52 -17.57 -1.26
CA ALA A 24 -17.41 -18.65 -2.24
C ALA A 24 -18.68 -19.52 -2.30
N GLY A 25 -19.27 -19.84 -1.14
CA GLY A 25 -20.54 -20.56 -1.04
C GLY A 25 -21.71 -19.78 -1.64
N SER A 26 -21.73 -18.45 -1.46
CA SER A 26 -22.69 -17.56 -2.12
C SER A 26 -22.53 -17.59 -3.64
N LEU A 27 -21.31 -17.38 -4.12
CA LEU A 27 -21.00 -17.29 -5.55
C LEU A 27 -21.26 -18.60 -6.31
N PHE A 28 -20.82 -19.74 -5.78
CA PHE A 28 -20.87 -21.03 -6.48
C PHE A 28 -22.05 -21.93 -6.09
N GLY A 29 -22.63 -21.72 -4.90
CA GLY A 29 -23.72 -22.53 -4.36
C GLY A 29 -25.11 -22.03 -4.78
N TRP A 30 -25.32 -20.72 -4.91
CA TRP A 30 -26.61 -20.18 -5.34
C TRP A 30 -26.72 -20.24 -6.86
N ARG A 31 -27.55 -21.17 -7.33
CA ARG A 31 -27.81 -21.41 -8.75
C ARG A 31 -29.24 -21.04 -9.13
N ARG A 32 -29.41 -20.54 -10.36
CA ARG A 32 -30.72 -20.40 -11.01
C ARG A 32 -31.32 -21.79 -11.26
N THR A 33 -32.62 -21.86 -11.54
CA THR A 33 -33.32 -23.09 -11.96
C THR A 33 -32.71 -23.77 -13.19
N SER A 34 -31.99 -23.02 -14.03
CA SER A 34 -31.20 -23.50 -15.17
C SER A 34 -29.88 -24.19 -14.79
N GLY A 35 -29.56 -24.32 -13.50
CA GLY A 35 -28.30 -24.86 -12.98
C GLY A 35 -27.10 -23.92 -13.09
N ARG A 36 -27.27 -22.71 -13.63
CA ARG A 36 -26.21 -21.69 -13.76
C ARG A 36 -25.97 -20.92 -12.47
N MET A 37 -24.79 -20.35 -12.28
CA MET A 37 -24.51 -19.36 -11.23
C MET A 37 -25.58 -18.24 -11.24
N ARG A 38 -26.07 -17.87 -10.05
CA ARG A 38 -26.97 -16.72 -9.88
C ARG A 38 -26.21 -15.41 -10.09
N PHE A 39 -25.09 -15.25 -9.39
CA PHE A 39 -24.31 -14.03 -9.38
C PHE A 39 -23.30 -14.00 -10.54
N ARG A 40 -23.34 -12.93 -11.34
CA ARG A 40 -22.40 -12.64 -12.44
C ARG A 40 -21.45 -11.49 -12.11
N THR A 41 -21.75 -10.68 -11.10
CA THR A 41 -20.88 -9.61 -10.60
C THR A 41 -20.76 -9.74 -9.08
N ALA A 42 -19.56 -9.56 -8.55
CA ALA A 42 -19.25 -9.76 -7.14
C ALA A 42 -18.33 -8.66 -6.60
N TRP A 43 -18.68 -8.12 -5.44
CA TRP A 43 -17.93 -7.09 -4.73
C TRP A 43 -17.49 -7.59 -3.36
N LEU A 44 -16.20 -7.48 -3.07
CA LEU A 44 -15.60 -7.83 -1.79
C LEU A 44 -14.93 -6.59 -1.20
N GLU A 45 -15.48 -6.06 -0.11
CA GLU A 45 -14.95 -4.91 0.60
C GLU A 45 -14.65 -5.25 2.07
N THR A 46 -13.41 -5.07 2.50
CA THR A 46 -12.94 -5.35 3.88
C THR A 46 -11.90 -4.34 4.36
N GLY A 47 -11.71 -4.23 5.68
CA GLY A 47 -10.69 -3.35 6.24
C GLY A 47 -9.24 -3.75 5.88
N LYS A 48 -8.39 -2.75 5.62
CA LYS A 48 -6.92 -2.86 5.51
C LYS A 48 -6.37 -3.48 6.79
N GLY A 49 -5.31 -4.28 6.66
CA GLY A 49 -4.71 -4.99 7.79
C GLY A 49 -4.69 -6.49 7.60
N GLN A 50 -4.00 -6.96 6.56
CA GLN A 50 -3.35 -8.28 6.60
C GLN A 50 -1.86 -7.95 6.76
N ALA A 51 -1.41 -7.86 8.01
CA ALA A 51 -0.17 -7.18 8.41
C ALA A 51 1.09 -7.96 7.98
N LYS A 52 2.04 -7.29 7.32
CA LYS A 52 3.23 -7.89 6.68
C LYS A 52 4.44 -6.96 6.68
N ALA A 53 4.69 -6.23 7.77
CA ALA A 53 5.72 -5.17 7.78
C ALA A 53 6.99 -5.53 8.57
N LEU A 54 8.14 -5.03 8.13
CA LEU A 54 9.46 -5.14 8.79
C LEU A 54 9.91 -3.78 9.32
N ALA A 55 10.74 -3.77 10.37
CA ALA A 55 11.31 -2.53 10.90
C ALA A 55 12.09 -1.75 9.84
N LEU A 56 11.97 -0.42 9.81
CA LEU A 56 12.57 0.42 8.74
C LEU A 56 14.09 0.27 8.62
N ASP A 57 14.79 0.00 9.72
CA ASP A 57 16.23 -0.21 9.76
C ASP A 57 16.66 -1.59 9.26
N THR A 58 15.72 -2.49 8.97
CA THR A 58 16.01 -3.84 8.44
C THR A 58 16.79 -3.73 7.12
N PRO A 59 18.03 -4.25 7.05
CA PRO A 59 18.81 -4.22 5.81
C PRO A 59 18.17 -5.11 4.75
N ILE A 60 18.04 -4.62 3.52
CA ILE A 60 17.54 -5.37 2.38
C ILE A 60 18.66 -5.49 1.34
N PRO A 61 19.02 -6.70 0.90
CA PRO A 61 20.06 -6.89 -0.10
C PRO A 61 19.53 -6.49 -1.49
N THR A 62 20.37 -5.83 -2.27
CA THR A 62 20.07 -5.41 -3.64
C THR A 62 21.15 -5.92 -4.60
N PRO A 63 20.89 -5.97 -5.92
CA PRO A 63 21.91 -6.29 -6.91
C PRO A 63 23.14 -5.38 -6.86
N THR A 64 23.00 -4.16 -6.32
CA THR A 64 24.07 -3.15 -6.22
C THR A 64 24.69 -3.04 -4.83
N GLY A 65 24.17 -3.72 -3.82
CA GLY A 65 24.69 -3.69 -2.45
C GLY A 65 23.62 -3.92 -1.38
N TRP A 66 23.39 -2.92 -0.55
CA TRP A 66 22.40 -2.92 0.53
C TRP A 66 21.62 -1.62 0.50
N THR A 67 20.35 -1.70 0.88
CA THR A 67 19.49 -0.59 1.26
C THR A 67 18.82 -0.93 2.59
N THR A 68 17.96 -0.06 3.11
CA THR A 68 17.11 -0.36 4.27
C THR A 68 15.64 -0.45 3.88
N MET A 69 14.86 -1.17 4.70
CA MET A 69 13.40 -1.24 4.56
C MET A 69 12.73 0.15 4.65
N GLY A 70 13.40 1.19 5.16
CA GLY A 70 12.93 2.58 5.16
C GLY A 70 13.29 3.40 3.91
N GLU A 71 14.35 3.05 3.19
CA GLU A 71 14.85 3.83 2.04
C GLU A 71 14.30 3.38 0.69
N ILE A 72 13.88 2.12 0.57
CA ILE A 72 13.27 1.52 -0.64
C ILE A 72 12.10 2.36 -1.21
N ARG A 73 11.98 2.37 -2.54
CA ARG A 73 10.94 3.04 -3.32
C ARG A 73 10.40 2.13 -4.41
N ASP A 74 9.25 2.50 -4.98
CA ASP A 74 8.67 1.86 -6.16
C ASP A 74 9.69 1.82 -7.31
N GLY A 75 9.85 0.65 -7.92
CA GLY A 75 10.78 0.41 -9.02
C GLY A 75 12.20 0.00 -8.63
N ASP A 76 12.60 0.12 -7.36
CA ASP A 76 13.89 -0.34 -6.86
C ASP A 76 14.07 -1.86 -7.05
N ALA A 77 15.31 -2.30 -7.23
CA ALA A 77 15.64 -3.72 -7.38
C ALA A 77 16.11 -4.32 -6.04
N VAL A 78 15.44 -5.38 -5.61
CA VAL A 78 15.78 -6.22 -4.45
C VAL A 78 16.05 -7.66 -4.92
N LEU A 79 16.26 -8.60 -4.00
CA LEU A 79 16.55 -10.00 -4.32
C LEU A 79 15.47 -10.92 -3.72
N ASP A 80 15.09 -11.97 -4.46
CA ASP A 80 14.10 -12.96 -4.04
C ASP A 80 14.70 -14.19 -3.31
N GLU A 81 13.88 -15.17 -2.91
CA GLU A 81 14.36 -16.34 -2.18
C GLU A 81 15.32 -17.23 -2.98
N THR A 82 15.27 -17.17 -4.32
CA THR A 82 16.21 -17.88 -5.19
C THR A 82 17.55 -17.15 -5.31
N GLY A 83 17.56 -15.87 -4.92
CA GLY A 83 18.69 -14.95 -5.07
C GLY A 83 18.61 -14.08 -6.32
N ALA A 84 17.54 -14.21 -7.12
CA ALA A 84 17.37 -13.48 -8.37
C ALA A 84 16.92 -12.02 -8.15
N PRO A 85 17.31 -11.07 -9.01
CA PRO A 85 16.80 -9.70 -8.96
C PRO A 85 15.32 -9.60 -9.31
N CYS A 86 14.53 -9.09 -8.36
CA CYS A 86 13.13 -8.72 -8.55
C CYS A 86 12.93 -7.21 -8.26
N ARG A 87 11.82 -6.63 -8.72
CA ARG A 87 11.49 -5.21 -8.53
C ARG A 87 10.46 -5.02 -7.44
N VAL A 88 10.61 -3.95 -6.69
CA VAL A 88 9.59 -3.43 -5.78
C VAL A 88 8.46 -2.83 -6.61
N THR A 89 7.29 -3.46 -6.59
CA THR A 89 6.09 -2.98 -7.28
C THR A 89 5.38 -1.89 -6.50
N ARG A 90 5.47 -1.92 -5.16
CA ARG A 90 4.92 -0.89 -4.27
C ARG A 90 5.64 -0.87 -2.92
N ALA A 91 6.17 0.28 -2.50
CA ALA A 91 6.61 0.54 -1.14
C ALA A 91 5.48 1.26 -0.40
N HIS A 92 4.88 0.60 0.59
CA HIS A 92 3.69 1.12 1.28
C HIS A 92 4.06 2.20 2.31
N ASP A 93 3.09 2.94 2.83
CA ASP A 93 3.36 3.95 3.87
C ASP A 93 4.01 3.33 5.13
N VAL A 94 4.82 4.13 5.83
CA VAL A 94 5.38 3.75 7.14
C VAL A 94 4.24 3.57 8.14
N LEU A 95 4.21 2.40 8.77
CA LEU A 95 3.29 2.04 9.83
C LEU A 95 3.97 2.28 11.19
N LEU A 96 3.30 3.01 12.06
CA LEU A 96 3.72 3.28 13.43
C LEU A 96 2.87 2.47 14.42
N ASP A 97 3.35 2.36 15.67
CA ASP A 97 2.60 1.80 16.80
C ASP A 97 2.07 0.36 16.56
N ARG A 98 2.84 -0.43 15.83
CA ARG A 98 2.63 -1.86 15.55
C ARG A 98 3.25 -2.71 16.64
N GLU A 99 2.57 -3.76 17.07
CA GLU A 99 3.23 -4.77 17.89
C GLU A 99 4.36 -5.41 17.08
N CYS A 100 5.57 -5.41 17.65
CA CYS A 100 6.77 -5.89 17.00
C CYS A 100 7.41 -7.02 17.81
N TYR A 101 7.99 -7.99 17.11
CA TYR A 101 8.74 -9.09 17.69
C TYR A 101 10.12 -9.17 17.06
N ARG A 102 11.12 -9.51 17.87
CA ARG A 102 12.47 -9.86 17.41
C ARG A 102 12.57 -11.36 17.27
N LEU A 103 12.57 -11.84 16.02
CA LEU A 103 12.94 -13.22 15.73
C LEU A 103 14.46 -13.35 15.88
N THR A 104 14.93 -14.39 16.56
CA THR A 104 16.35 -14.77 16.63
C THR A 104 16.51 -16.18 16.09
N PHE A 105 17.46 -16.36 15.17
CA PHE A 105 17.75 -17.62 14.50
C PHE A 105 18.91 -18.38 15.17
N ASP A 106 19.05 -19.68 14.92
CA ASP A 106 20.07 -20.55 15.54
C ASP A 106 21.52 -20.26 15.12
N ASP A 107 21.71 -19.38 14.15
CA ASP A 107 22.98 -18.78 13.72
C ASP A 107 23.24 -17.39 14.31
N GLY A 108 22.32 -16.87 15.12
CA GLY A 108 22.40 -15.54 15.74
C GLY A 108 21.87 -14.39 14.88
N ALA A 109 21.37 -14.64 13.67
CA ALA A 109 20.67 -13.61 12.90
C ALA A 109 19.42 -13.13 13.63
N GLN A 110 19.04 -11.87 13.41
CA GLN A 110 17.85 -11.26 14.00
C GLN A 110 17.09 -10.42 12.98
N ILE A 111 15.76 -10.47 13.04
CA ILE A 111 14.85 -9.57 12.31
C ILE A 111 13.82 -9.03 13.28
N ILE A 112 13.45 -7.75 13.15
CA ILE A 112 12.29 -7.16 13.83
C ILE A 112 11.16 -7.01 12.81
N ALA A 113 10.04 -7.63 13.11
CA ALA A 113 8.86 -7.66 12.24
C ALA A 113 7.59 -7.40 13.04
N ASP A 114 6.53 -6.94 12.38
CA ASP A 114 5.23 -6.80 13.02
C ASP A 114 4.62 -8.17 13.35
N ALA A 115 3.66 -8.16 14.29
CA ALA A 115 3.01 -9.37 14.80
C ALA A 115 2.37 -10.23 13.70
N GLY A 116 1.88 -9.60 12.62
CA GLY A 116 1.26 -10.28 11.49
C GLY A 116 2.24 -10.84 10.45
N HIS A 117 3.50 -10.37 10.44
CA HIS A 117 4.45 -10.66 9.37
C HIS A 117 4.57 -12.16 9.05
N LEU A 118 4.51 -12.49 7.76
CA LEU A 118 4.34 -13.86 7.30
C LEU A 118 5.67 -14.50 6.93
N TRP A 119 6.02 -15.59 7.60
CA TRP A 119 7.29 -16.30 7.47
C TRP A 119 7.09 -17.73 7.02
N ARG A 120 7.77 -18.18 5.97
CA ARG A 120 7.67 -19.55 5.44
C ARG A 120 8.41 -20.52 6.35
N THR A 121 7.69 -21.35 7.10
CA THR A 121 8.28 -22.24 8.12
C THR A 121 8.08 -23.74 7.85
N GLU A 122 9.07 -24.56 8.22
CA GLU A 122 8.96 -26.00 8.44
C GLU A 122 8.67 -26.29 9.93
N MET A 123 7.70 -27.17 10.18
CA MET A 123 7.21 -27.51 11.52
C MET A 123 7.31 -29.01 11.83
N ARG A 124 7.64 -29.39 13.07
CA ARG A 124 7.60 -30.78 13.54
C ARG A 124 6.22 -31.16 14.09
N TRP A 125 5.60 -32.19 13.52
CA TRP A 125 4.34 -32.75 14.03
C TRP A 125 4.55 -34.04 14.84
N SER A 126 3.75 -34.22 15.89
CA SER A 126 3.57 -35.52 16.56
C SER A 126 2.08 -35.80 16.76
N GLY A 127 1.54 -36.79 16.04
CA GLY A 127 0.12 -37.13 16.08
C GLY A 127 -0.30 -37.88 17.35
N ARG A 128 -0.26 -37.25 18.53
CA ARG A 128 -0.77 -37.88 19.77
C ARG A 128 -1.24 -36.93 20.88
N SER A 129 -2.47 -36.42 20.71
CA SER A 129 -3.38 -36.00 21.80
C SER A 129 -4.70 -35.51 21.17
N GLY A 130 -5.88 -36.08 21.38
CA GLY A 130 -6.24 -37.35 22.01
C GLY A 130 -7.72 -37.36 22.42
N HIS A 131 -8.50 -38.35 21.96
CA HIS A 131 -9.52 -39.17 22.65
C HIS A 131 -10.39 -39.87 21.59
N GLY A 132 -10.63 -41.18 21.73
CA GLY A 132 -11.59 -41.90 20.87
C GLY A 132 -11.09 -43.21 20.26
N ASP A 133 -11.31 -44.30 20.99
CA ASP A 133 -11.37 -45.71 20.55
C ASP A 133 -10.08 -46.41 20.03
N ALA A 134 -10.06 -47.74 20.17
CA ALA A 134 -8.86 -48.56 20.11
C ALA A 134 -9.05 -49.86 19.29
N THR A 135 -8.68 -49.83 18.01
CA THR A 135 -8.55 -51.05 17.19
C THR A 135 -7.17 -51.17 16.54
N ARG A 136 -6.34 -52.02 17.17
CA ARG A 136 -5.24 -52.85 16.66
C ARG A 136 -4.59 -52.49 15.30
N GLY A 137 -3.26 -52.38 15.32
CA GLY A 137 -2.43 -52.96 14.24
C GLY A 137 -1.41 -52.05 13.54
N VAL A 138 -0.54 -51.34 14.28
CA VAL A 138 0.62 -50.66 13.67
C VAL A 138 1.89 -51.04 14.44
N SER A 139 2.81 -51.73 13.75
CA SER A 139 4.17 -52.02 14.21
C SER A 139 5.02 -50.74 14.23
N LEU A 140 6.04 -50.69 15.10
CA LEU A 140 6.92 -49.52 15.19
C LEU A 140 7.69 -49.30 13.87
N GLY A 141 7.38 -48.21 13.17
CA GLY A 141 8.11 -47.71 11.99
C GLY A 141 8.20 -46.19 12.01
N GLU A 142 9.32 -45.69 12.58
CA GLU A 142 9.91 -44.34 12.55
C GLU A 142 9.04 -43.07 12.79
N ARG A 143 9.70 -41.98 13.22
CA ARG A 143 9.06 -40.87 13.96
C ARG A 143 9.19 -39.52 13.24
N GLY A 144 8.05 -38.84 13.06
CA GLY A 144 7.96 -37.37 13.04
C GLY A 144 8.25 -36.72 11.68
N GLY A 145 7.26 -36.72 10.79
CA GLY A 145 7.28 -35.93 9.57
C GLY A 145 7.26 -34.42 9.85
N TRP A 146 7.94 -33.67 8.98
CA TRP A 146 7.88 -32.20 8.98
C TRP A 146 6.77 -31.75 8.02
N ARG A 147 6.15 -30.60 8.30
CA ARG A 147 5.18 -29.95 7.40
C ARG A 147 5.57 -28.50 7.15
N TYR A 148 5.44 -28.06 5.91
CA TYR A 148 5.53 -26.65 5.56
C TYR A 148 4.29 -25.87 6.04
N GLY A 149 4.46 -24.58 6.27
CA GLY A 149 3.46 -23.65 6.78
C GLY A 149 4.06 -22.27 6.96
N LEU A 150 3.53 -21.25 6.28
CA LEU A 150 3.81 -19.88 6.71
C LEU A 150 3.21 -19.69 8.10
N ARG A 151 3.71 -18.72 8.86
CA ARG A 151 3.19 -18.30 10.16
C ARG A 151 3.30 -16.80 10.30
N THR A 152 2.34 -16.18 10.97
CA THR A 152 2.52 -14.82 11.51
C THR A 152 3.63 -14.84 12.56
N THR A 153 4.31 -13.71 12.77
CA THR A 153 5.34 -13.61 13.83
C THR A 153 4.77 -13.92 15.23
N ALA A 154 3.52 -13.53 15.50
CA ALA A 154 2.83 -13.83 16.75
C ALA A 154 2.58 -15.34 16.96
N GLU A 155 2.18 -16.08 15.92
CA GLU A 155 2.04 -17.54 16.00
C GLU A 155 3.39 -18.23 16.23
N ILE A 156 4.47 -17.73 15.62
CA ILE A 156 5.83 -18.22 15.85
C ILE A 156 6.22 -18.04 17.32
N ALA A 157 5.91 -16.88 17.92
CA ALA A 157 6.12 -16.65 19.35
C ALA A 157 5.29 -17.63 20.20
N GLY A 158 3.98 -17.75 19.93
CA GLY A 158 3.07 -18.63 20.67
C GLY A 158 3.39 -20.12 20.56
N THR A 159 4.00 -20.56 19.46
CA THR A 159 4.29 -21.99 19.19
C THR A 159 5.79 -22.29 19.05
N LEU A 160 6.67 -21.40 19.53
CA LEU A 160 8.13 -21.42 19.34
C LEU A 160 8.83 -22.75 19.72
N ARG A 161 8.27 -23.50 20.67
CA ARG A 161 8.85 -24.72 21.24
C ARG A 161 7.94 -25.92 21.07
N PHE A 162 8.48 -26.97 20.48
CA PHE A 162 7.87 -28.29 20.47
C PHE A 162 8.27 -29.06 21.74
N ARG A 163 7.30 -29.72 22.40
CA ARG A 163 7.51 -30.58 23.58
C ARG A 163 7.06 -32.02 23.29
N ASN A 164 7.94 -32.99 23.52
CA ASN A 164 7.60 -34.41 23.54
C ASN A 164 8.25 -35.09 24.74
N GLY A 165 7.45 -35.38 25.77
CA GLY A 165 7.94 -35.88 27.06
C GLY A 165 8.95 -34.91 27.69
N ARG A 166 10.18 -35.40 27.93
CA ARG A 166 11.29 -34.59 28.49
C ARG A 166 12.09 -33.79 27.44
N PHE A 167 11.80 -33.94 26.15
CA PHE A 167 12.54 -33.24 25.09
C PHE A 167 11.83 -31.96 24.66
N GLN A 168 12.58 -30.86 24.59
CA GLN A 168 12.21 -29.60 23.94
C GLN A 168 13.09 -29.34 22.73
N SER A 169 12.51 -28.86 21.63
CA SER A 169 13.26 -28.31 20.49
C SER A 169 12.56 -27.06 19.95
N ALA A 170 13.29 -26.27 19.14
CA ALA A 170 12.65 -25.29 18.26
C ALA A 170 11.59 -25.99 17.38
N ASN A 171 10.47 -25.30 17.15
CA ASN A 171 9.34 -25.82 16.39
C ASN A 171 9.33 -25.38 14.93
N HIS A 172 9.95 -24.23 14.63
CA HIS A 172 9.92 -23.57 13.32
C HIS A 172 11.33 -23.42 12.75
N SER A 173 11.48 -23.61 11.44
CA SER A 173 12.67 -23.20 10.69
C SER A 173 12.33 -22.64 9.31
N ILE A 174 13.15 -21.72 8.81
CA ILE A 174 13.00 -21.08 7.49
C ILE A 174 14.09 -21.63 6.57
N ALA A 175 13.76 -21.93 5.31
CA ALA A 175 14.72 -22.35 4.31
C ALA A 175 15.78 -21.25 4.05
N LEU A 176 17.01 -21.67 3.70
CA LEU A 176 18.02 -20.73 3.21
C LEU A 176 17.66 -20.19 1.83
N ALA A 177 18.04 -18.94 1.58
CA ALA A 177 18.04 -18.38 0.23
C ALA A 177 19.01 -19.12 -0.70
N GLY A 178 18.73 -19.09 -2.00
CA GLY A 178 19.68 -19.46 -3.03
C GLY A 178 20.91 -18.55 -3.05
N ALA A 179 21.93 -18.93 -3.83
CA ALA A 179 23.05 -18.04 -4.11
C ALA A 179 22.56 -16.86 -4.97
N LEU A 180 22.95 -15.63 -4.64
CA LEU A 180 22.48 -14.43 -5.36
C LEU A 180 22.79 -14.54 -6.85
N ASP A 181 21.77 -14.64 -7.70
CA ASP A 181 21.92 -14.88 -9.13
C ASP A 181 22.14 -13.53 -9.83
N LEU A 182 23.41 -13.12 -9.85
CA LEU A 182 23.86 -11.83 -10.35
C LEU A 182 24.73 -12.04 -11.60
N PRO A 183 24.72 -11.08 -12.54
CA PRO A 183 25.52 -11.21 -13.75
C PRO A 183 27.02 -11.23 -13.46
N THR A 184 27.76 -11.99 -14.26
CA THR A 184 29.23 -11.96 -14.29
C THR A 184 29.74 -10.54 -14.52
N ALA A 185 30.63 -10.06 -13.64
CA ALA A 185 31.21 -8.73 -13.69
C ALA A 185 32.60 -8.73 -14.38
N ASP A 186 32.96 -7.63 -15.05
CA ASP A 186 34.33 -7.39 -15.48
C ASP A 186 35.16 -6.91 -14.28
N LEU A 187 36.08 -7.76 -13.81
CA LEU A 187 36.80 -7.59 -12.55
C LEU A 187 38.29 -7.37 -12.79
N PRO A 188 38.91 -6.29 -12.27
CA PRO A 188 40.32 -5.97 -12.56
C PRO A 188 41.32 -7.04 -12.13
N ILE A 189 40.98 -7.87 -11.15
CA ILE A 189 41.78 -9.00 -10.68
C ILE A 189 40.88 -10.23 -10.71
N ALA A 190 41.42 -11.36 -11.17
CA ALA A 190 40.71 -12.62 -11.17
C ALA A 190 40.27 -13.00 -9.73
N PRO A 191 39.01 -13.37 -9.47
CA PRO A 191 38.47 -13.44 -8.11
C PRO A 191 39.25 -14.36 -7.17
N TYR A 192 39.65 -15.55 -7.63
CA TYR A 192 40.46 -16.47 -6.85
C TYR A 192 41.82 -15.86 -6.47
N ALA A 193 42.49 -15.20 -7.41
CA ALA A 193 43.78 -14.56 -7.13
C ALA A 193 43.66 -13.36 -6.18
N LEU A 194 42.54 -12.62 -6.21
CA LEU A 194 42.26 -11.59 -5.21
C LEU A 194 42.05 -12.21 -3.82
N GLY A 195 41.22 -13.25 -3.71
CA GLY A 195 40.96 -13.92 -2.43
C GLY A 195 42.22 -14.52 -1.81
N PHE A 196 43.05 -15.14 -2.65
CA PHE A 196 44.33 -15.71 -2.27
C PHE A 196 45.32 -14.64 -1.74
N TRP A 197 45.32 -13.43 -2.30
CA TRP A 197 46.11 -12.32 -1.75
C TRP A 197 45.45 -11.70 -0.49
N LEU A 198 44.12 -11.66 -0.41
CA LEU A 198 43.42 -11.09 0.74
C LEU A 198 43.68 -11.86 2.04
N GLY A 199 43.82 -13.19 1.99
CA GLY A 199 44.33 -13.97 3.13
C GLY A 199 45.81 -13.70 3.41
N ASP A 200 46.70 -14.50 2.83
CA ASP A 200 48.13 -14.56 3.14
C ASP A 200 49.03 -13.49 2.47
N GLY A 201 48.45 -12.49 1.78
CA GLY A 201 49.20 -11.45 1.07
C GLY A 201 49.84 -10.38 1.96
N ASP A 202 50.99 -9.85 1.54
CA ASP A 202 51.61 -8.67 2.15
C ASP A 202 50.71 -7.44 1.93
N ALA A 203 50.36 -6.72 2.99
CA ALA A 203 49.45 -5.58 2.90
C ALA A 203 50.01 -4.43 2.03
N ASP A 204 51.34 -4.32 1.87
CA ASP A 204 52.03 -3.26 1.12
C ASP A 204 52.43 -3.66 -0.31
N GLY A 205 52.11 -4.87 -0.79
CA GLY A 205 52.49 -5.26 -2.16
C GLY A 205 51.98 -6.61 -2.66
N ALA A 206 52.27 -6.90 -3.93
CA ALA A 206 51.87 -8.12 -4.64
C ALA A 206 52.73 -9.35 -4.25
N ARG A 207 52.81 -9.64 -2.95
CA ARG A 207 53.57 -10.77 -2.37
C ARG A 207 52.64 -11.59 -1.48
N VAL A 208 52.87 -12.89 -1.36
CA VAL A 208 52.07 -13.82 -0.52
C VAL A 208 53.00 -14.84 0.12
N THR A 209 52.72 -15.26 1.36
CA THR A 209 53.49 -16.32 2.05
C THR A 209 52.61 -17.52 2.36
N ILE A 210 52.94 -18.70 1.82
CA ILE A 210 52.13 -19.92 1.98
C ILE A 210 52.95 -21.08 2.55
N GLY A 211 52.28 -22.19 2.89
CA GLY A 211 52.97 -23.42 3.31
C GLY A 211 53.61 -24.17 2.14
N ASP A 212 54.84 -24.69 2.32
CA ASP A 212 55.59 -25.40 1.28
C ASP A 212 54.80 -26.55 0.62
N ARG A 213 53.97 -27.24 1.41
CA ARG A 213 53.17 -28.40 0.97
C ARG A 213 52.07 -28.03 -0.03
N ASP A 214 51.56 -26.81 0.04
CA ASP A 214 50.45 -26.34 -0.81
C ASP A 214 50.97 -25.54 -2.02
N ALA A 215 52.25 -25.14 -2.02
CA ALA A 215 52.83 -24.22 -2.99
C ALA A 215 52.69 -24.64 -4.47
N ALA A 216 52.97 -25.90 -4.80
CA ALA A 216 52.87 -26.37 -6.18
C ALA A 216 51.42 -26.39 -6.71
N GLU A 217 50.43 -26.60 -5.83
CA GLU A 217 49.02 -26.58 -6.18
C GLU A 217 48.50 -25.13 -6.30
N SER A 218 48.87 -24.26 -5.35
CA SER A 218 48.56 -22.83 -5.39
C SER A 218 49.12 -22.12 -6.63
N ILE A 219 50.37 -22.40 -7.04
CA ILE A 219 50.97 -21.82 -8.25
C ILE A 219 50.18 -22.23 -9.50
N ARG A 220 49.71 -23.49 -9.58
CA ARG A 220 48.87 -23.94 -10.70
C ARG A 220 47.50 -23.27 -10.69
N ALA A 221 46.86 -23.15 -9.52
CA ALA A 221 45.56 -22.51 -9.38
C ALA A 221 45.61 -21.02 -9.78
N LEU A 222 46.68 -20.30 -9.40
CA LEU A 222 46.91 -18.91 -9.83
C LEU A 222 47.21 -18.80 -11.33
N ALA A 223 47.95 -19.75 -11.91
CA ALA A 223 48.27 -19.75 -13.33
C ALA A 223 47.03 -19.96 -14.24
N VAL A 224 46.05 -20.75 -13.79
CA VAL A 224 44.73 -20.90 -14.47
C VAL A 224 43.99 -19.56 -14.53
N GLU A 225 44.12 -18.73 -13.50
CA GLU A 225 43.55 -17.38 -13.41
C GLU A 225 44.39 -16.31 -14.14
N GLY A 226 45.38 -16.71 -14.94
CA GLY A 226 46.29 -15.81 -15.66
C GLY A 226 47.30 -15.07 -14.78
N VAL A 227 47.44 -15.43 -13.50
CA VAL A 227 48.39 -14.82 -12.55
C VAL A 227 49.65 -15.67 -12.43
N THR A 228 50.78 -15.09 -12.82
CA THR A 228 52.09 -15.74 -12.68
C THR A 228 52.60 -15.56 -11.24
N ALA A 229 52.91 -16.65 -10.56
CA ALA A 229 53.47 -16.65 -9.21
C ALA A 229 54.92 -17.18 -9.23
N GLY A 230 55.88 -16.34 -8.86
CA GLY A 230 57.31 -16.69 -8.82
C GLY A 230 57.92 -16.64 -7.43
N PRO A 231 58.99 -17.41 -7.13
CA PRO A 231 59.63 -17.39 -5.81
C PRO A 231 60.29 -16.03 -5.51
N ARG A 232 60.14 -15.58 -4.26
CA ARG A 232 60.78 -14.35 -3.74
C ARG A 232 62.30 -14.51 -3.69
N ARG A 233 63.06 -13.70 -4.43
CA ARG A 233 64.52 -13.66 -4.39
C ARG A 233 65.03 -12.80 -3.23
N HIS A 234 65.38 -13.40 -2.08
CA HIS A 234 66.34 -12.82 -1.12
C HIS A 234 66.97 -13.87 -0.20
N GLY A 235 68.27 -13.71 0.09
CA GLY A 235 69.10 -14.70 0.78
C GLY A 235 69.06 -14.61 2.31
N GLY A 236 67.94 -15.04 2.90
CA GLY A 236 67.82 -15.24 4.36
C GLY A 236 67.07 -16.54 4.63
N SER A 237 67.49 -17.27 5.68
CA SER A 237 67.03 -18.62 6.04
C SER A 237 65.57 -18.93 5.64
N VAL A 238 65.39 -19.89 4.72
CA VAL A 238 64.08 -20.46 4.45
C VAL A 238 63.66 -21.25 5.70
N ASN A 239 62.82 -20.65 6.53
CA ASN A 239 62.22 -21.35 7.66
C ASN A 239 61.44 -22.56 7.12
N ALA A 240 61.91 -23.76 7.45
CA ALA A 240 61.38 -25.01 6.91
C ALA A 240 59.84 -25.07 7.06
N GLY A 241 59.12 -25.15 5.94
CA GLY A 241 57.67 -25.17 5.88
C GLY A 241 56.99 -23.93 5.29
N ARG A 242 57.72 -22.87 4.87
CA ARG A 242 57.12 -21.64 4.29
C ARG A 242 57.74 -21.21 2.95
N TYR A 243 56.87 -20.94 1.97
CA TYR A 243 57.19 -20.53 0.61
C TYR A 243 56.69 -19.12 0.30
N GLY A 244 57.59 -18.22 -0.14
CA GLY A 244 57.25 -16.84 -0.48
C GLY A 244 57.07 -16.63 -1.98
N LEU A 245 55.90 -16.13 -2.39
CA LEU A 245 55.52 -15.84 -3.77
C LEU A 245 55.47 -14.33 -4.07
N VAL A 246 55.81 -13.96 -5.30
CA VAL A 246 55.53 -12.66 -5.91
C VAL A 246 54.50 -12.88 -7.03
N LEU A 247 53.39 -12.15 -6.98
CA LEU A 247 52.31 -12.23 -7.96
C LEU A 247 52.49 -11.19 -9.08
N ALA A 248 52.34 -11.63 -10.32
CA ALA A 248 52.51 -10.80 -11.50
C ALA A 248 51.49 -11.13 -12.60
N THR A 249 51.20 -10.13 -13.43
CA THR A 249 50.30 -10.18 -14.59
C THR A 249 51.04 -9.60 -15.79
N ARG A 250 50.73 -10.05 -17.01
CA ARG A 250 51.33 -9.53 -18.26
C ARG A 250 50.21 -9.05 -19.22
N PRO A 251 50.36 -7.92 -19.94
CA PRO A 251 51.32 -6.81 -19.80
C PRO A 251 50.68 -5.49 -19.29
N ARG A 252 51.52 -4.45 -19.14
CA ARG A 252 51.24 -3.06 -18.67
C ARG A 252 50.74 -2.91 -17.23
N ASP A 253 49.59 -3.47 -16.85
CA ASP A 253 49.06 -3.31 -15.49
C ASP A 253 49.40 -4.52 -14.61
N GLY A 254 50.53 -4.42 -13.89
CA GLY A 254 50.99 -5.41 -12.92
C GLY A 254 50.05 -5.57 -11.71
N PHE A 255 49.97 -6.77 -11.14
CA PHE A 255 49.05 -7.11 -10.03
C PHE A 255 49.02 -6.07 -8.91
N GLY A 256 50.20 -5.57 -8.48
CA GLY A 256 50.31 -4.51 -7.46
C GLY A 256 49.70 -3.16 -7.86
N ALA A 257 49.75 -2.78 -9.14
CA ALA A 257 49.09 -1.57 -9.63
C ALA A 257 47.56 -1.74 -9.63
N ARG A 258 47.05 -2.96 -9.90
CA ARG A 258 45.61 -3.26 -9.80
C ARG A 258 45.13 -3.25 -8.35
N LEU A 259 45.93 -3.78 -7.41
CA LEU A 259 45.66 -3.65 -5.97
C LEU A 259 45.62 -2.18 -5.52
N ALA A 260 46.54 -1.34 -6.01
CA ALA A 260 46.56 0.09 -5.73
C ALA A 260 45.31 0.80 -6.30
N LYS A 261 44.93 0.50 -7.55
CA LYS A 261 43.73 1.05 -8.21
C LYS A 261 42.43 0.67 -7.49
N LEU A 262 42.38 -0.51 -6.86
CA LEU A 262 41.27 -0.97 -6.03
C LEU A 262 41.34 -0.49 -4.57
N GLY A 263 42.34 0.32 -4.19
CA GLY A 263 42.47 0.84 -2.82
C GLY A 263 42.76 -0.24 -1.77
N LEU A 264 43.35 -1.36 -2.16
CA LEU A 264 43.56 -2.55 -1.31
C LEU A 264 44.88 -2.51 -0.53
N LEU A 265 45.88 -1.76 -1.01
CA LEU A 265 47.18 -1.65 -0.34
C LEU A 265 47.03 -0.92 1.00
N LYS A 266 47.52 -1.56 2.07
CA LYS A 266 47.35 -1.19 3.49
C LYS A 266 45.89 -1.15 3.98
N ASN A 267 44.93 -1.58 3.16
CA ASN A 267 43.50 -1.56 3.42
C ASN A 267 42.84 -2.82 2.82
N LYS A 268 43.15 -4.00 3.38
CA LYS A 268 42.58 -5.26 2.91
C LYS A 268 41.07 -5.31 3.20
N HIS A 269 40.28 -5.31 2.14
CA HIS A 269 38.82 -5.46 2.16
C HIS A 269 38.38 -6.19 0.88
N ILE A 270 37.13 -6.67 0.81
CA ILE A 270 36.55 -7.18 -0.44
C ILE A 270 35.81 -6.02 -1.11
N PRO A 271 36.16 -5.60 -2.34
CA PRO A 271 35.42 -4.52 -3.01
C PRO A 271 33.99 -4.98 -3.38
N LEU A 272 33.01 -4.08 -3.27
CA LEU A 272 31.59 -4.37 -3.49
C LEU A 272 31.29 -5.03 -4.83
N ALA A 273 32.00 -4.66 -5.90
CA ALA A 273 31.90 -5.29 -7.22
C ALA A 273 32.16 -6.81 -7.20
N TYR A 274 32.97 -7.32 -6.26
CA TYR A 274 33.18 -8.75 -6.07
C TYR A 274 32.11 -9.40 -5.17
N LEU A 275 31.54 -8.66 -4.21
CA LEU A 275 30.39 -9.12 -3.40
C LEU A 275 29.07 -9.19 -4.22
N ARG A 276 29.02 -8.54 -5.39
CA ARG A 276 27.89 -8.56 -6.34
C ARG A 276 28.26 -9.10 -7.73
N ALA A 277 29.43 -9.70 -7.88
CA ALA A 277 29.84 -10.45 -9.06
C ALA A 277 29.00 -11.73 -9.22
N GLY A 278 29.11 -12.43 -10.36
CA GLY A 278 28.37 -13.67 -10.60
C GLY A 278 28.75 -14.82 -9.66
N VAL A 279 27.88 -15.81 -9.50
CA VAL A 279 28.01 -16.91 -8.50
C VAL A 279 29.38 -17.58 -8.55
N GLU A 280 29.84 -17.97 -9.74
CA GLU A 280 31.16 -18.58 -9.97
C GLU A 280 32.33 -17.66 -9.57
N GLN A 281 32.20 -16.35 -9.81
CA GLN A 281 33.22 -15.37 -9.42
C GLN A 281 33.28 -15.20 -7.89
N ARG A 282 32.11 -15.18 -7.22
CA ARG A 282 32.03 -15.13 -5.75
C ARG A 282 32.55 -16.41 -5.11
N LEU A 283 32.26 -17.57 -5.70
CA LEU A 283 32.79 -18.87 -5.26
C LEU A 283 34.32 -18.93 -5.44
N ALA A 284 34.84 -18.51 -6.60
CA ALA A 284 36.27 -18.44 -6.84
C ALA A 284 36.98 -17.51 -5.84
N LEU A 285 36.40 -16.35 -5.51
CA LEU A 285 36.92 -15.47 -4.45
C LEU A 285 36.97 -16.17 -3.09
N LEU A 286 35.88 -16.83 -2.69
CA LEU A 286 35.81 -17.58 -1.43
C LEU A 286 36.86 -18.69 -1.40
N GLN A 287 37.02 -19.45 -2.49
CA GLN A 287 38.04 -20.48 -2.62
C GLN A 287 39.46 -19.95 -2.39
N GLY A 288 39.80 -18.76 -2.91
CA GLY A 288 41.12 -18.15 -2.68
C GLY A 288 41.37 -17.78 -1.21
N LEU A 289 40.36 -17.20 -0.55
CA LEU A 289 40.39 -16.89 0.89
C LEU A 289 40.49 -18.17 1.74
N MET A 290 39.79 -19.23 1.35
CA MET A 290 39.75 -20.50 2.07
C MET A 290 41.02 -21.33 1.83
N ASP A 291 41.61 -21.29 0.63
CA ASP A 291 42.88 -21.97 0.33
C ASP A 291 44.07 -21.37 1.07
N THR A 292 43.99 -20.11 1.51
CA THR A 292 44.95 -19.47 2.43
C THR A 292 44.50 -19.63 3.90
N ASP A 293 43.72 -18.67 4.42
CA ASP A 293 43.28 -18.56 5.82
C ASP A 293 42.19 -19.57 6.24
N GLY A 294 41.62 -20.32 5.30
CA GLY A 294 40.57 -21.31 5.58
C GLY A 294 41.08 -22.64 6.12
N THR A 295 40.34 -23.19 7.08
CA THR A 295 40.59 -24.51 7.69
C THR A 295 39.33 -25.37 7.69
N VAL A 296 39.52 -26.68 7.87
CA VAL A 296 38.43 -27.64 8.06
C VAL A 296 38.71 -28.45 9.33
N ALA A 297 37.77 -28.39 10.28
CA ALA A 297 37.83 -29.16 11.51
C ALA A 297 37.56 -30.66 11.25
N VAL A 298 37.96 -31.54 12.18
CA VAL A 298 37.69 -32.99 12.09
C VAL A 298 36.18 -33.29 11.92
N GLY A 299 35.31 -32.43 12.48
CA GLY A 299 33.86 -32.50 12.31
C GLY A 299 33.33 -32.05 10.93
N GLY A 300 34.18 -31.67 9.98
CA GLY A 300 33.79 -31.18 8.64
C GLY A 300 33.31 -29.73 8.59
N GLN A 301 33.45 -28.97 9.69
CA GLN A 301 33.12 -27.55 9.72
C GLN A 301 34.24 -26.75 9.06
N CYS A 302 33.89 -25.89 8.12
CA CYS A 302 34.80 -24.93 7.50
C CYS A 302 34.90 -23.69 8.37
N SER A 303 36.10 -23.11 8.49
CA SER A 303 36.34 -21.88 9.24
C SER A 303 37.40 -21.01 8.55
N PHE A 304 37.04 -19.78 8.20
CA PHE A 304 37.98 -18.71 7.83
C PHE A 304 38.31 -17.91 9.09
N CYS A 305 39.59 -17.70 9.38
CA CYS A 305 40.05 -17.00 10.58
C CYS A 305 40.96 -15.83 10.21
N ASN A 306 40.60 -14.60 10.61
CA ASN A 306 41.44 -13.43 10.37
C ASN A 306 41.37 -12.44 11.56
N THR A 307 42.37 -11.57 11.71
CA THR A 307 42.38 -10.53 12.76
C THR A 307 41.73 -9.22 12.31
N ASN A 308 41.49 -9.04 11.01
CA ASN A 308 40.76 -7.90 10.47
C ASN A 308 39.24 -8.19 10.51
N GLN A 309 38.51 -7.47 11.36
CA GLN A 309 37.06 -7.60 11.51
C GLN A 309 36.31 -7.32 10.20
N HIS A 310 36.64 -6.22 9.53
CA HIS A 310 35.93 -5.79 8.32
C HIS A 310 36.11 -6.80 7.16
N LEU A 311 37.30 -7.40 7.05
CA LEU A 311 37.52 -8.50 6.11
C LEU A 311 36.68 -9.73 6.49
N ALA A 312 36.63 -10.11 7.77
CA ALA A 312 35.83 -11.26 8.21
C ALA A 312 34.31 -11.05 8.04
N GLU A 313 33.81 -9.83 8.24
CA GLU A 313 32.43 -9.43 7.94
C GLU A 313 32.13 -9.53 6.43
N ALA A 314 33.06 -9.10 5.58
CA ALA A 314 32.93 -9.24 4.13
C ALA A 314 32.99 -10.72 3.68
N VAL A 315 33.78 -11.58 4.35
CA VAL A 315 33.77 -13.04 4.10
C VAL A 315 32.46 -13.68 4.59
N LEU A 316 31.86 -13.20 5.69
CA LEU A 316 30.54 -13.62 6.12
C LEU A 316 29.49 -13.29 5.06
N GLU A 317 29.45 -12.05 4.55
CA GLU A 317 28.53 -11.66 3.47
C GLU A 317 28.79 -12.47 2.19
N LEU A 318 30.06 -12.70 1.81
CA LEU A 318 30.41 -13.51 0.65
C LEU A 318 29.85 -14.94 0.77
N ALA A 319 30.02 -15.58 1.94
CA ALA A 319 29.47 -16.92 2.18
C ALA A 319 27.93 -16.92 2.14
N LEU A 320 27.28 -15.97 2.82
CA LEU A 320 25.81 -15.83 2.80
C LEU A 320 25.28 -15.62 1.37
N SER A 321 25.97 -14.81 0.56
CA SER A 321 25.62 -14.59 -0.86
C SER A 321 25.74 -15.84 -1.74
N LEU A 322 26.41 -16.89 -1.27
CA LEU A 322 26.54 -18.18 -1.94
C LEU A 322 25.53 -19.22 -1.41
N GLY A 323 24.50 -18.78 -0.67
CA GLY A 323 23.50 -19.66 -0.05
C GLY A 323 24.01 -20.42 1.18
N LEU A 324 25.21 -20.11 1.70
CA LEU A 324 25.77 -20.81 2.85
C LEU A 324 25.26 -20.23 4.17
N LYS A 325 24.79 -21.11 5.06
CA LYS A 325 24.58 -20.78 6.48
C LYS A 325 25.91 -20.58 7.18
N ALA A 326 26.33 -19.33 7.31
CA ALA A 326 27.57 -18.91 7.96
C ALA A 326 27.32 -18.07 9.22
N THR A 327 28.26 -18.12 10.16
CA THR A 327 28.26 -17.41 11.44
C THR A 327 29.61 -16.74 11.69
N LEU A 328 29.62 -15.56 12.29
CA LEU A 328 30.85 -14.85 12.69
C LEU A 328 31.02 -14.95 14.21
N VAL A 329 32.21 -15.38 14.66
CA VAL A 329 32.53 -15.53 16.09
C VAL A 329 33.85 -14.84 16.41
N GLU A 330 33.82 -13.89 17.36
CA GLU A 330 35.04 -13.32 17.94
C GLU A 330 35.64 -14.27 18.98
N LYS A 331 36.96 -14.45 18.93
CA LYS A 331 37.75 -15.16 19.95
C LYS A 331 38.99 -14.37 20.31
N SER A 332 39.42 -14.44 21.57
CA SER A 332 40.70 -13.88 22.00
C SER A 332 41.87 -14.54 21.25
N ALA A 333 42.61 -13.75 20.47
CA ALA A 333 43.83 -14.21 19.82
C ALA A 333 44.92 -14.44 20.87
N MET A 334 45.49 -15.65 20.90
CA MET A 334 46.51 -16.06 21.87
C MET A 334 47.85 -16.29 21.17
N LEU A 335 48.91 -15.65 21.65
CA LEU A 335 50.28 -15.88 21.20
C LEU A 335 51.13 -16.28 22.42
N ARG A 336 51.72 -17.48 22.37
CA ARG A 336 52.53 -18.05 23.47
C ARG A 336 51.83 -17.98 24.84
N GLY A 337 50.52 -18.24 24.88
CA GLY A 337 49.70 -18.22 26.09
C GLY A 337 49.28 -16.83 26.59
N ARG A 338 49.60 -15.74 25.88
CA ARG A 338 49.14 -14.37 26.20
C ARG A 338 48.11 -13.89 25.19
N ARG A 339 47.06 -13.18 25.64
CA ARG A 339 46.10 -12.51 24.76
C ARG A 339 46.82 -11.37 24.02
N VAL A 340 46.73 -11.35 22.70
CA VAL A 340 47.36 -10.34 21.82
C VAL A 340 46.38 -9.56 20.96
N GLY A 341 45.09 -9.91 20.96
CA GLY A 341 44.06 -9.19 20.23
C GLY A 341 42.75 -9.96 20.13
N ALA A 342 41.90 -9.55 19.20
CA ALA A 342 40.74 -10.31 18.73
C ALA A 342 41.10 -11.11 17.47
N SER A 343 40.37 -12.20 17.23
CA SER A 343 40.39 -12.98 16.01
C SER A 343 38.95 -13.32 15.64
N TYR A 344 38.62 -13.22 14.36
CA TYR A 344 37.26 -13.32 13.84
C TYR A 344 37.15 -14.57 12.98
N HIS A 345 36.21 -15.44 13.33
CA HIS A 345 36.08 -16.79 12.78
C HIS A 345 34.74 -16.87 12.03
N VAL A 346 34.77 -16.93 10.70
CA VAL A 346 33.57 -17.20 9.87
C VAL A 346 33.42 -18.70 9.72
N ASN A 347 32.40 -19.28 10.37
CA ASN A 347 32.20 -20.73 10.46
C ASN A 347 30.94 -21.16 9.71
N PHE A 348 31.05 -22.18 8.88
CA PHE A 348 29.97 -22.72 8.05
C PHE A 348 30.20 -24.21 7.71
N TYR A 349 29.18 -24.86 7.14
CA TYR A 349 29.32 -26.20 6.54
C TYR A 349 29.09 -26.10 5.03
N ALA A 350 30.12 -26.44 4.24
CA ALA A 350 30.08 -26.41 2.78
C ALA A 350 29.39 -27.66 2.20
N SER A 351 28.09 -27.83 2.47
CA SER A 351 27.33 -28.99 2.00
C SER A 351 26.91 -28.82 0.54
N GLY A 352 27.60 -29.49 -0.39
CA GLY A 352 27.24 -29.50 -1.80
C GLY A 352 27.89 -28.39 -2.65
N ILE A 353 28.88 -27.68 -2.11
CA ILE A 353 29.64 -26.63 -2.80
C ILE A 353 31.13 -26.76 -2.46
N GLU A 354 32.00 -26.64 -3.47
CA GLU A 354 33.45 -26.81 -3.30
C GLU A 354 34.12 -25.48 -2.92
N VAL A 355 34.42 -25.30 -1.63
CA VAL A 355 34.97 -24.03 -1.10
C VAL A 355 36.49 -24.01 -0.98
N PHE A 356 37.19 -25.00 -1.52
CA PHE A 356 38.65 -25.05 -1.61
C PHE A 356 39.06 -25.57 -3.00
N ARG A 357 40.11 -25.03 -3.61
CA ARG A 357 40.76 -25.68 -4.77
C ARG A 357 41.91 -26.60 -4.35
N LEU A 358 42.50 -26.38 -3.16
CA LEU A 358 43.50 -27.28 -2.60
C LEU A 358 42.86 -28.63 -2.24
N ARG A 359 43.19 -29.69 -2.99
CA ARG A 359 42.65 -31.05 -2.79
C ARG A 359 42.77 -31.54 -1.35
N ARG A 360 43.88 -31.19 -0.67
CA ARG A 360 44.15 -31.53 0.73
C ARG A 360 43.15 -30.92 1.72
N LYS A 361 42.64 -29.71 1.44
CA LYS A 361 41.61 -29.05 2.26
C LYS A 361 40.22 -29.55 1.86
N GLN A 362 39.92 -29.61 0.55
CA GLN A 362 38.63 -30.06 0.03
C GLN A 362 38.27 -31.49 0.47
N ALA A 363 39.23 -32.42 0.46
CA ALA A 363 39.03 -33.81 0.92
C ALA A 363 38.60 -33.94 2.40
N ARG A 364 38.72 -32.88 3.22
CA ARG A 364 38.34 -32.90 4.64
C ARG A 364 36.89 -32.47 4.92
N VAL A 365 36.22 -31.84 3.95
CA VAL A 365 34.86 -31.26 4.14
C VAL A 365 33.84 -32.35 4.50
N GLY A 366 33.91 -33.50 3.84
CA GLY A 366 33.26 -34.76 4.27
C GLY A 366 31.74 -34.82 4.09
N HIS A 367 31.30 -35.65 3.14
CA HIS A 367 29.95 -35.68 2.55
C HIS A 367 28.84 -36.40 3.36
N SER A 368 28.80 -36.29 4.70
CA SER A 368 27.79 -37.06 5.47
C SER A 368 26.37 -36.48 5.39
N HIS A 369 25.39 -37.34 5.14
CA HIS A 369 23.97 -36.98 4.95
C HIS A 369 23.36 -36.20 6.14
N ARG A 370 23.91 -36.40 7.35
CA ARG A 370 23.51 -35.72 8.59
C ARG A 370 23.91 -34.23 8.63
N ARG A 371 24.94 -33.84 7.85
CA ARG A 371 25.41 -32.43 7.76
C ARG A 371 24.55 -31.61 6.81
N ARG A 372 24.02 -32.20 5.74
CA ARG A 372 23.14 -31.53 4.75
C ARG A 372 21.88 -30.92 5.40
N ARG A 373 21.35 -31.53 6.47
CA ARG A 373 20.23 -31.01 7.29
C ARG A 373 20.60 -29.95 8.35
N LEU A 374 21.88 -29.63 8.54
CA LEU A 374 22.33 -28.55 9.45
C LEU A 374 22.61 -27.23 8.71
N SER A 375 22.67 -27.30 7.39
CA SER A 375 23.03 -26.20 6.48
C SER A 375 21.98 -25.99 5.38
N ALA A 376 20.72 -26.34 5.65
CA ALA A 376 19.59 -26.15 4.72
C ALA A 376 18.52 -25.19 5.28
N ASP A 377 18.40 -25.12 6.61
CA ASP A 377 17.39 -24.34 7.33
C ASP A 377 18.01 -23.43 8.41
N ARG A 378 17.36 -22.31 8.73
CA ARG A 378 17.60 -21.48 9.93
C ARG A 378 16.46 -21.72 10.93
N LYS A 379 16.77 -22.20 12.13
CA LYS A 379 15.76 -22.49 13.17
C LYS A 379 15.47 -21.24 13.96
N ILE A 380 14.19 -20.98 14.21
CA ILE A 380 13.77 -19.85 15.04
C ILE A 380 13.91 -20.25 16.50
N VAL A 381 14.91 -19.70 17.19
CA VAL A 381 15.26 -20.07 18.58
C VAL A 381 14.71 -19.09 19.60
N ALA A 382 14.43 -17.84 19.23
CA ALA A 382 13.65 -16.90 20.04
C ALA A 382 12.71 -16.08 19.14
N CYS A 383 11.62 -15.59 19.72
CA CYS A 383 10.68 -14.68 19.07
C CYS A 383 10.11 -13.79 20.18
N ASP A 384 10.91 -12.79 20.56
CA ASP A 384 10.67 -12.00 21.76
C ASP A 384 9.91 -10.73 21.40
N ARG A 385 8.81 -10.43 22.11
CA ARG A 385 8.08 -9.16 21.95
C ARG A 385 9.01 -8.00 22.29
N VAL A 386 9.06 -6.98 21.42
CA VAL A 386 9.87 -5.77 21.62
C VAL A 386 8.99 -4.53 21.67
N ALA A 387 9.57 -3.38 22.05
CA ALA A 387 8.91 -2.10 21.89
C ALA A 387 8.53 -1.88 20.41
N SER A 388 7.38 -1.26 20.16
CA SER A 388 6.97 -0.87 18.80
C SER A 388 8.05 0.00 18.16
N VAL A 389 8.41 -0.34 16.93
CA VAL A 389 9.27 0.46 16.05
C VAL A 389 8.49 0.83 14.79
N PRO A 390 8.88 1.89 14.06
CA PRO A 390 8.37 2.12 12.72
C PRO A 390 8.64 0.90 11.83
N VAL A 391 7.61 0.40 11.15
CA VAL A 391 7.68 -0.74 10.23
C VAL A 391 7.09 -0.38 8.87
N ARG A 392 7.54 -1.02 7.79
CA ARG A 392 7.00 -0.86 6.43
C ARG A 392 6.91 -2.20 5.73
N CYS A 393 5.96 -2.35 4.81
CA CYS A 393 5.88 -3.47 3.89
C CYS A 393 6.18 -3.02 2.45
N ILE A 394 6.66 -3.96 1.65
CA ILE A 394 6.88 -3.79 0.22
C ILE A 394 6.20 -4.95 -0.52
N SER A 395 5.63 -4.65 -1.68
CA SER A 395 5.23 -5.64 -2.68
C SER A 395 6.38 -5.78 -3.68
N VAL A 396 6.71 -7.01 -4.07
CA VAL A 396 7.73 -7.31 -5.08
C VAL A 396 7.11 -8.05 -6.25
N ASP A 397 7.73 -8.01 -7.43
CA ASP A 397 7.24 -8.77 -8.58
C ASP A 397 7.67 -10.24 -8.60
N SER A 398 8.55 -10.73 -7.71
CA SER A 398 9.02 -12.13 -7.70
C SER A 398 7.87 -13.18 -7.78
N PRO A 399 8.07 -14.36 -8.41
CA PRO A 399 7.00 -15.32 -8.67
C PRO A 399 6.48 -16.04 -7.42
N SER A 400 7.23 -15.95 -6.33
CA SER A 400 6.91 -16.45 -4.99
C SER A 400 6.31 -15.37 -4.08
N GLN A 401 6.24 -14.12 -4.59
CA GLN A 401 6.02 -12.89 -3.82
C GLN A 401 6.98 -12.73 -2.62
N MET A 402 8.12 -13.44 -2.62
CA MET A 402 9.10 -13.36 -1.56
C MET A 402 10.27 -12.42 -1.89
N PHE A 403 10.84 -11.85 -0.84
CA PHE A 403 12.10 -11.10 -0.90
C PHE A 403 13.00 -11.42 0.29
N LEU A 404 14.30 -11.18 0.13
CA LEU A 404 15.30 -11.39 1.17
C LEU A 404 15.34 -10.21 2.14
N CYS A 405 15.44 -10.48 3.43
CA CYS A 405 15.56 -9.47 4.47
C CYS A 405 16.67 -9.77 5.49
N GLY A 406 17.21 -8.71 6.09
CA GLY A 406 18.34 -8.72 7.02
C GLY A 406 19.68 -9.09 6.38
N ARG A 407 20.75 -8.90 7.15
CA ARG A 407 22.12 -9.24 6.73
C ARG A 407 22.31 -10.74 6.44
N ALA A 408 21.47 -11.58 7.02
CA ALA A 408 21.47 -13.04 6.81
C ALA A 408 20.65 -13.49 5.59
N MET A 409 20.03 -12.57 4.83
CA MET A 409 19.31 -12.85 3.59
C MET A 409 18.20 -13.90 3.79
N ILE A 410 17.20 -13.56 4.60
CA ILE A 410 16.11 -14.46 5.03
C ILE A 410 14.85 -14.18 4.20
N PRO A 411 14.23 -15.19 3.56
CA PRO A 411 12.99 -15.01 2.77
C PRO A 411 11.75 -14.60 3.60
N THR A 412 10.89 -13.74 3.04
CA THR A 412 9.58 -13.32 3.61
C THR A 412 8.59 -12.80 2.54
N HIS A 413 7.29 -12.56 2.85
CA HIS A 413 6.15 -12.99 1.97
C HIS A 413 4.81 -12.14 1.96
N ASN A 414 3.91 -12.33 0.96
CA ASN A 414 2.61 -11.62 0.68
C ASN A 414 1.24 -12.30 1.11
N SER A 415 0.08 -12.23 0.39
CA SER A 415 -1.21 -13.01 0.62
C SER A 415 -2.34 -12.83 -0.46
N PRO A 416 -3.19 -13.83 -0.85
CA PRO A 416 -3.81 -13.88 -2.21
C PRO A 416 -5.28 -14.46 -2.44
N PHE A 417 -6.36 -14.04 -1.76
CA PHE A 417 -7.68 -14.75 -1.88
C PHE A 417 -8.27 -14.82 -3.31
N MET A 418 -8.26 -13.71 -4.07
CA MET A 418 -8.90 -13.66 -5.40
C MET A 418 -8.21 -14.54 -6.45
N ALA A 419 -6.90 -14.79 -6.27
CA ALA A 419 -6.14 -15.70 -7.13
C ALA A 419 -6.65 -17.16 -7.06
N ALA A 420 -7.06 -17.61 -5.87
CA ALA A 420 -7.59 -18.97 -5.68
C ALA A 420 -8.91 -19.18 -6.46
N ILE A 421 -9.77 -18.16 -6.50
CA ILE A 421 -10.98 -18.16 -7.33
C ILE A 421 -10.61 -18.22 -8.82
N GLY A 422 -9.57 -17.51 -9.24
CA GLY A 422 -9.05 -17.56 -10.61
C GLY A 422 -8.56 -18.93 -11.04
N VAL A 423 -7.74 -19.59 -10.22
CA VAL A 423 -7.28 -20.97 -10.47
C VAL A 423 -8.47 -21.95 -10.53
N TYR A 424 -9.41 -21.86 -9.57
CA TYR A 424 -10.57 -22.74 -9.51
C TYR A 424 -11.51 -22.58 -10.72
N MET A 425 -11.92 -21.34 -11.05
CA MET A 425 -12.84 -21.09 -12.17
C MET A 425 -12.25 -21.43 -13.53
N THR A 426 -10.93 -21.31 -13.67
CA THR A 426 -10.25 -21.62 -14.94
C THR A 426 -9.99 -23.11 -15.12
N GLY A 427 -9.44 -23.79 -14.10
CA GLY A 427 -8.97 -25.17 -14.23
C GLY A 427 -9.98 -26.24 -13.82
N PHE A 428 -10.82 -25.97 -12.82
CA PHE A 428 -11.50 -27.03 -12.05
C PHE A 428 -13.02 -26.89 -11.97
N TYR A 429 -13.58 -25.74 -12.35
CA TYR A 429 -15.02 -25.48 -12.33
C TYR A 429 -15.82 -26.19 -13.45
N GLY A 430 -15.14 -26.87 -14.38
CA GLY A 430 -15.78 -27.70 -15.41
C GLY A 430 -16.21 -26.97 -16.70
N VAL A 431 -15.95 -25.66 -16.81
CA VAL A 431 -16.17 -24.91 -18.06
C VAL A 431 -15.07 -25.26 -19.07
N LYS A 432 -15.45 -25.68 -20.29
CA LYS A 432 -14.50 -25.87 -21.40
C LYS A 432 -14.10 -24.52 -22.00
N ARG A 433 -12.81 -24.39 -22.33
CA ARG A 433 -12.17 -23.16 -22.85
C ARG A 433 -12.37 -21.96 -21.93
N ALA A 434 -12.35 -22.21 -20.62
CA ALA A 434 -12.51 -21.17 -19.61
C ALA A 434 -11.43 -20.10 -19.74
N LYS A 435 -11.79 -18.82 -19.62
CA LYS A 435 -10.83 -17.71 -19.71
C LYS A 435 -10.94 -16.80 -18.51
N ALA A 436 -9.88 -16.72 -17.70
CA ALA A 436 -9.77 -15.75 -16.62
C ALA A 436 -8.82 -14.61 -17.00
N PHE A 437 -9.15 -13.40 -16.55
CA PHE A 437 -8.33 -12.21 -16.74
C PHE A 437 -8.16 -11.47 -15.41
N ALA A 438 -6.92 -11.26 -14.98
CA ALA A 438 -6.60 -10.32 -13.92
C ALA A 438 -6.47 -8.92 -14.53
N ILE A 439 -7.15 -7.92 -13.98
CA ILE A 439 -7.11 -6.54 -14.48
C ILE A 439 -6.76 -5.57 -13.34
N GLY A 440 -6.12 -4.47 -13.69
CA GLY A 440 -5.71 -3.41 -12.77
C GLY A 440 -5.63 -2.06 -13.49
N GLN A 441 -5.49 -0.97 -12.73
CA GLN A 441 -5.30 0.37 -13.30
C GLN A 441 -4.05 0.44 -14.19
N ASP A 442 -3.05 -0.40 -13.93
CA ASP A 442 -1.93 -0.72 -14.81
C ASP A 442 -1.61 -2.24 -14.78
N LYS A 443 -0.64 -2.65 -15.61
CA LYS A 443 -0.24 -4.06 -15.73
C LYS A 443 0.42 -4.61 -14.47
N ASN A 444 1.07 -3.76 -13.67
CA ASN A 444 1.77 -4.18 -12.45
C ASN A 444 0.76 -4.54 -11.37
N THR A 445 -0.27 -3.69 -11.20
CA THR A 445 -1.42 -3.93 -10.34
C THR A 445 -2.14 -5.23 -10.73
N ALA A 446 -2.39 -5.44 -12.03
CA ALA A 446 -2.98 -6.68 -12.55
C ALA A 446 -2.09 -7.92 -12.34
N ASN A 447 -0.78 -7.74 -12.38
CA ASN A 447 0.19 -8.83 -12.20
C ASN A 447 0.25 -9.36 -10.77
N VAL A 448 -0.08 -8.58 -9.74
CA VAL A 448 -0.07 -9.07 -8.34
C VAL A 448 -1.01 -10.28 -8.19
N LEU A 449 -2.31 -10.07 -8.47
CA LEU A 449 -3.33 -11.12 -8.41
C LEU A 449 -3.01 -12.32 -9.35
N PHE A 450 -2.34 -12.08 -10.47
CA PHE A 450 -1.97 -13.14 -11.39
C PHE A 450 -0.74 -13.94 -10.92
N LYS A 451 0.28 -13.30 -10.34
CA LYS A 451 1.48 -13.98 -9.83
C LYS A 451 1.15 -14.81 -8.59
N ASP A 452 0.25 -14.34 -7.74
CA ASP A 452 -0.38 -15.13 -6.69
C ASP A 452 -0.96 -16.47 -7.21
N ALA A 453 -1.63 -16.45 -8.37
CA ALA A 453 -2.20 -17.65 -8.99
C ALA A 453 -1.14 -18.56 -9.60
N VAL A 454 -0.04 -18.00 -10.10
CA VAL A 454 1.15 -18.73 -10.55
C VAL A 454 1.82 -19.43 -9.36
N ALA A 455 1.95 -18.75 -8.22
CA ALA A 455 2.48 -19.30 -6.98
C ALA A 455 1.61 -20.48 -6.47
N MET A 456 0.27 -20.34 -6.50
CA MET A 456 -0.65 -21.46 -6.18
C MET A 456 -0.46 -22.67 -7.08
N CYS A 457 -0.21 -22.47 -8.38
CA CYS A 457 -0.01 -23.60 -9.31
C CYS A 457 1.35 -24.30 -9.10
N ARG A 458 2.38 -23.54 -8.70
CA ARG A 458 3.70 -24.05 -8.30
C ARG A 458 3.75 -24.53 -6.83
N GLY A 459 2.66 -24.39 -6.08
CA GLY A 459 2.56 -24.82 -4.69
C GLY A 459 2.34 -26.34 -4.56
N PRO A 460 2.88 -26.97 -3.51
CA PRO A 460 2.71 -28.41 -3.28
C PRO A 460 1.26 -28.75 -2.91
N ILE A 461 0.66 -29.75 -3.55
CA ILE A 461 -0.73 -30.14 -3.27
C ILE A 461 -0.84 -30.77 -1.87
N PRO A 462 -1.72 -30.27 -0.98
CA PRO A 462 -1.88 -30.84 0.35
C PRO A 462 -2.59 -32.20 0.29
N GLY A 463 -1.98 -33.23 0.89
CA GLY A 463 -2.60 -34.54 1.09
C GLY A 463 -1.84 -35.76 0.56
N ALA A 464 -0.67 -35.58 -0.05
CA ALA A 464 0.22 -36.70 -0.42
C ALA A 464 0.67 -37.51 0.81
N GLU A 465 0.95 -38.80 0.61
CA GLU A 465 1.54 -39.67 1.64
C GLU A 465 2.96 -39.18 2.01
N PRO A 466 3.46 -39.40 3.25
CA PRO A 466 4.72 -38.79 3.73
C PRO A 466 5.99 -39.12 2.95
N ASP A 467 5.95 -40.15 2.10
CA ASP A 467 7.08 -40.66 1.32
C ASP A 467 7.04 -40.24 -0.17
N GLU A 468 5.97 -39.57 -0.61
CA GLU A 468 5.86 -39.00 -1.96
C GLU A 468 6.39 -37.57 -2.01
N ILE A 469 7.06 -37.21 -3.12
CA ILE A 469 7.35 -35.80 -3.42
C ILE A 469 5.98 -35.14 -3.67
N PRO A 470 5.60 -34.08 -2.94
CA PRO A 470 4.26 -33.52 -3.09
C PRO A 470 4.13 -32.82 -4.45
N ASP A 471 3.46 -33.48 -5.39
CA ASP A 471 3.27 -32.95 -6.74
C ASP A 471 2.59 -31.58 -6.69
N THR A 472 3.03 -30.66 -7.54
CA THR A 472 2.34 -29.39 -7.77
C THR A 472 1.27 -29.55 -8.85
N LEU A 473 0.41 -28.54 -9.07
CA LEU A 473 -0.49 -28.56 -10.23
C LEU A 473 0.27 -28.60 -11.56
N VAL A 474 1.53 -28.13 -11.57
CA VAL A 474 2.41 -28.17 -12.75
C VAL A 474 2.99 -29.56 -12.96
N ASP A 475 3.46 -30.23 -11.90
CA ASP A 475 4.05 -31.58 -12.01
C ASP A 475 3.02 -32.63 -12.41
N LEU A 476 1.79 -32.53 -11.92
CA LEU A 476 0.66 -33.36 -12.37
C LEU A 476 0.16 -33.03 -13.78
N GLY A 477 0.71 -32.00 -14.44
CA GLY A 477 0.27 -31.55 -15.76
C GLY A 477 -1.14 -30.93 -15.78
N TYR A 478 -1.75 -30.64 -14.62
CA TYR A 478 -3.04 -29.96 -14.54
C TYR A 478 -2.94 -28.49 -14.93
N ALA A 479 -1.80 -27.85 -14.71
CA ALA A 479 -1.50 -26.48 -15.10
C ALA A 479 -0.17 -26.41 -15.88
N ILE A 480 -0.14 -25.65 -16.97
CA ILE A 480 1.07 -25.32 -17.73
C ILE A 480 1.28 -23.81 -17.68
N ILE A 481 2.39 -23.37 -17.10
CA ILE A 481 2.75 -21.95 -17.06
C ILE A 481 3.51 -21.59 -18.34
N ARG A 482 3.10 -20.52 -19.02
CA ARG A 482 3.80 -19.95 -20.18
C ARG A 482 4.61 -18.74 -19.74
N GLY A 483 5.91 -18.80 -20.02
CA GLY A 483 6.92 -17.89 -19.49
C GLY A 483 7.69 -18.50 -18.32
N GLU A 484 8.96 -18.16 -18.21
CA GLU A 484 9.87 -18.66 -17.16
C GLU A 484 9.98 -17.62 -16.03
N GLY A 485 10.12 -18.11 -14.78
CA GLY A 485 10.26 -17.25 -13.59
C GLY A 485 9.18 -16.17 -13.52
N ASP A 486 9.62 -14.91 -13.54
CA ASP A 486 8.82 -13.68 -13.49
C ASP A 486 8.13 -13.28 -14.80
N ASN A 487 8.59 -13.84 -15.92
CA ASN A 487 7.99 -13.61 -17.23
C ASN A 487 6.79 -14.53 -17.47
N ALA A 488 6.29 -15.22 -16.44
CA ALA A 488 5.01 -15.92 -16.49
C ALA A 488 3.91 -14.92 -16.89
N TRP A 489 3.28 -15.16 -18.04
CA TRP A 489 2.27 -14.27 -18.63
C TRP A 489 0.91 -14.96 -18.83
N LYS A 490 0.86 -16.28 -18.68
CA LYS A 490 -0.36 -17.09 -18.79
C LYS A 490 -0.21 -18.44 -18.08
N ILE A 491 -1.26 -18.89 -17.43
CA ILE A 491 -1.45 -20.27 -16.96
C ILE A 491 -2.45 -20.93 -17.93
N GLU A 492 -2.14 -22.12 -18.42
CA GLU A 492 -3.03 -22.95 -19.25
C GLU A 492 -3.46 -24.19 -18.46
N PHE A 493 -4.69 -24.66 -18.64
CA PHE A 493 -5.21 -25.87 -18.00
C PHE A 493 -5.55 -26.91 -19.09
N PRO A 494 -4.68 -27.89 -19.37
CA PRO A 494 -4.80 -28.76 -20.55
C PRO A 494 -6.07 -29.62 -20.55
N ALA A 495 -6.57 -30.00 -19.37
CA ALA A 495 -7.75 -30.85 -19.23
C ALA A 495 -9.04 -30.21 -19.79
N ASN A 496 -9.10 -28.88 -19.94
CA ASN A 496 -10.29 -28.17 -20.41
C ASN A 496 -10.02 -27.05 -21.42
N ASP A 497 -8.82 -26.95 -22.02
CA ASP A 497 -8.37 -25.81 -22.84
C ASP A 497 -8.44 -24.44 -22.10
N GLY A 498 -8.38 -24.43 -20.76
CA GLY A 498 -8.53 -23.21 -19.95
C GLY A 498 -7.29 -22.30 -20.01
N LEU A 499 -7.47 -20.99 -19.82
CA LEU A 499 -6.36 -20.04 -19.65
C LEU A 499 -6.66 -18.93 -18.63
N PHE A 500 -5.63 -18.51 -17.90
CA PHE A 500 -5.64 -17.35 -17.00
C PHE A 500 -4.43 -16.46 -17.33
N GLN A 501 -4.61 -15.14 -17.46
CA GLN A 501 -3.54 -14.17 -17.74
C GLN A 501 -3.85 -12.79 -17.13
N SER A 502 -2.83 -11.93 -16.99
CA SER A 502 -2.97 -10.53 -16.57
C SER A 502 -3.10 -9.57 -17.77
N LEU A 503 -3.78 -8.44 -17.57
CA LEU A 503 -4.00 -7.40 -18.57
C LEU A 503 -4.00 -5.99 -17.97
N ALA A 504 -3.49 -5.02 -18.72
CA ALA A 504 -3.49 -3.61 -18.34
C ALA A 504 -4.81 -2.90 -18.73
N ASN A 505 -5.12 -1.82 -18.02
CA ASN A 505 -6.18 -0.89 -18.40
C ASN A 505 -5.93 -0.34 -19.83
N GLY A 506 -6.82 -0.67 -20.78
CA GLY A 506 -6.74 -0.23 -22.17
C GLY A 506 -6.08 -1.20 -23.16
N GLU A 507 -5.58 -2.38 -22.74
CA GLU A 507 -5.14 -3.42 -23.67
C GLU A 507 -6.34 -3.98 -24.45
N ALA A 508 -6.46 -3.62 -25.73
CA ALA A 508 -7.58 -3.98 -26.58
C ALA A 508 -7.54 -5.47 -27.00
N ILE A 509 -8.27 -6.32 -26.27
CA ILE A 509 -8.59 -7.67 -26.75
C ILE A 509 -9.80 -7.59 -27.69
N SER A 510 -9.65 -8.13 -28.90
CA SER A 510 -10.76 -8.27 -29.84
C SER A 510 -11.62 -9.49 -29.47
N GLY A 511 -12.92 -9.26 -29.21
CA GLY A 511 -13.90 -10.31 -28.91
C GLY A 511 -13.57 -11.20 -27.69
N PRO A 512 -13.20 -10.66 -26.51
CA PRO A 512 -12.92 -11.46 -25.34
C PRO A 512 -14.16 -12.25 -24.92
N LYS A 513 -13.95 -13.51 -24.53
CA LYS A 513 -14.97 -14.43 -24.05
C LYS A 513 -14.61 -14.91 -22.63
N PRO A 514 -14.77 -14.06 -21.60
CA PRO A 514 -14.33 -14.35 -20.24
C PRO A 514 -15.27 -15.28 -19.47
N THR A 515 -14.69 -16.21 -18.72
CA THR A 515 -15.33 -16.96 -17.63
C THR A 515 -15.10 -16.26 -16.29
N LEU A 516 -13.99 -15.54 -16.15
CA LEU A 516 -13.71 -14.68 -15.00
C LEU A 516 -13.02 -13.39 -15.46
N VAL A 517 -13.40 -12.26 -14.84
CA VAL A 517 -12.58 -11.04 -14.79
C VAL A 517 -12.41 -10.68 -13.32
N ALA A 518 -11.18 -10.59 -12.84
CA ALA A 518 -10.86 -10.30 -11.44
C ALA A 518 -10.02 -9.02 -11.34
N ALA A 519 -10.41 -8.10 -10.47
CA ALA A 519 -9.70 -6.85 -10.21
C ALA A 519 -9.61 -6.62 -8.70
N ASP A 520 -8.40 -6.55 -8.16
CA ASP A 520 -8.17 -6.15 -6.77
C ASP A 520 -7.75 -4.69 -6.68
N GLU A 521 -7.85 -4.08 -5.50
CA GLU A 521 -7.58 -2.66 -5.24
C GLU A 521 -8.32 -1.71 -6.22
N ILE A 522 -9.58 -2.03 -6.54
CA ILE A 522 -10.40 -1.33 -7.58
C ILE A 522 -10.57 0.18 -7.34
N HIS A 523 -10.37 0.65 -6.11
CA HIS A 523 -10.41 2.07 -5.74
C HIS A 523 -9.25 2.90 -6.34
N GLU A 524 -8.18 2.26 -6.82
CA GLU A 524 -7.08 2.93 -7.54
C GLU A 524 -7.44 3.22 -9.02
N PHE A 525 -8.57 2.71 -9.52
CA PHE A 525 -9.01 2.96 -10.90
C PHE A 525 -9.45 4.41 -11.08
N LYS A 526 -8.87 5.08 -12.08
CA LYS A 526 -9.14 6.49 -12.42
C LYS A 526 -10.31 6.68 -13.39
N SER A 527 -10.80 5.60 -14.00
CA SER A 527 -11.95 5.60 -14.92
C SER A 527 -12.65 4.25 -14.93
N ASN A 528 -13.98 4.27 -15.04
CA ASN A 528 -14.83 3.09 -15.14
C ASN A 528 -14.78 2.41 -16.53
N THR A 529 -14.19 3.05 -17.56
CA THR A 529 -14.29 2.59 -18.98
C THR A 529 -13.89 1.12 -19.20
N SER A 530 -12.80 0.64 -18.62
CA SER A 530 -12.36 -0.75 -18.79
C SER A 530 -13.24 -1.75 -18.04
N ILE A 531 -13.76 -1.37 -16.87
CA ILE A 531 -14.67 -2.20 -16.08
C ILE A 531 -15.98 -2.42 -16.87
N GLU A 532 -16.53 -1.37 -17.49
CA GLU A 532 -17.71 -1.48 -18.36
C GLU A 532 -17.46 -2.33 -19.62
N ILE A 533 -16.29 -2.22 -20.25
CA ILE A 533 -15.92 -3.10 -21.38
C ILE A 533 -15.92 -4.58 -20.95
N TRP A 534 -15.39 -4.88 -19.76
CA TRP A 534 -15.37 -6.25 -19.22
C TRP A 534 -16.74 -6.75 -18.77
N LYS A 535 -17.59 -5.89 -18.17
CA LYS A 535 -19.01 -6.21 -17.92
C LYS A 535 -19.72 -6.58 -19.21
N GLN A 536 -19.56 -5.80 -20.28
CA GLN A 536 -20.15 -6.09 -21.59
C GLN A 536 -19.62 -7.38 -22.21
N ALA A 537 -18.36 -7.74 -21.97
CA ALA A 537 -17.80 -9.03 -22.39
C ALA A 537 -18.42 -10.20 -21.62
N ILE A 538 -18.60 -10.07 -20.30
CA ILE A 538 -19.26 -11.06 -19.43
C ILE A 538 -20.75 -11.20 -19.78
N ALA A 539 -21.46 -10.12 -20.07
CA ALA A 539 -22.87 -10.15 -20.48
C ALA A 539 -23.09 -10.97 -21.77
N LYS A 540 -22.10 -10.99 -22.68
CA LYS A 540 -22.13 -11.77 -23.93
C LYS A 540 -21.83 -13.27 -23.75
N MET A 541 -21.49 -13.71 -22.53
CA MET A 541 -21.02 -15.07 -22.28
C MET A 541 -22.13 -16.04 -21.85
N PRO A 542 -22.44 -17.08 -22.65
CA PRO A 542 -23.42 -18.09 -22.26
C PRO A 542 -22.84 -19.00 -21.17
N GLY A 543 -23.56 -19.13 -20.06
CA GLY A 543 -23.15 -19.95 -18.91
C GLY A 543 -22.62 -19.14 -17.75
N ASP A 544 -21.78 -19.79 -16.95
CA ASP A 544 -21.27 -19.30 -15.67
C ASP A 544 -20.03 -18.42 -15.91
N ALA A 545 -20.22 -17.10 -15.87
CA ALA A 545 -19.18 -16.10 -16.03
C ALA A 545 -19.30 -15.04 -14.93
N LEU A 546 -18.16 -14.68 -14.32
CA LEU A 546 -18.10 -13.84 -13.13
C LEU A 546 -17.19 -12.62 -13.33
N MET A 547 -17.63 -11.47 -12.81
CA MET A 547 -16.78 -10.33 -12.53
C MET A 547 -16.55 -10.25 -11.02
N LEU A 548 -15.31 -10.22 -10.56
CA LEU A 548 -14.94 -10.19 -9.15
C LEU A 548 -14.09 -8.95 -8.87
N LEU A 549 -14.60 -8.07 -8.00
CA LEU A 549 -13.98 -6.79 -7.65
C LEU A 549 -13.64 -6.78 -6.14
N GLY A 550 -12.36 -6.59 -5.82
CA GLY A 550 -11.82 -6.50 -4.47
C GLY A 550 -11.40 -5.08 -4.10
N THR A 551 -11.60 -4.70 -2.84
CA THR A 551 -11.20 -3.38 -2.34
C THR A 551 -11.07 -3.30 -0.81
N ASN A 552 -10.29 -2.34 -0.34
CA ASN A 552 -10.51 -1.70 0.95
C ASN A 552 -11.52 -0.53 0.81
N THR A 553 -12.00 0.05 1.92
CA THR A 553 -13.00 1.13 1.86
C THR A 553 -12.43 2.39 1.17
N PRO A 554 -13.01 2.81 0.02
CA PRO A 554 -12.50 3.91 -0.77
C PRO A 554 -12.63 5.26 -0.04
N SER A 555 -11.76 6.22 -0.36
CA SER A 555 -12.01 7.62 -0.03
C SER A 555 -12.96 8.26 -1.05
N THR A 556 -13.64 9.35 -0.65
CA THR A 556 -14.53 10.10 -1.56
C THR A 556 -13.84 10.61 -2.82
N SER A 557 -12.51 10.82 -2.78
CA SER A 557 -11.68 11.18 -3.93
C SER A 557 -11.37 10.01 -4.89
N GLN A 558 -11.70 8.78 -4.52
CA GLN A 558 -11.55 7.57 -5.34
C GLN A 558 -12.91 7.25 -5.97
N ILE A 559 -13.26 8.03 -7.00
CA ILE A 559 -14.62 8.11 -7.55
C ILE A 559 -15.11 6.73 -8.02
N VAL A 560 -14.30 5.98 -8.79
CA VAL A 560 -14.69 4.64 -9.26
C VAL A 560 -14.94 3.69 -8.09
N GLY A 561 -14.01 3.61 -7.12
CA GLY A 561 -14.20 2.77 -5.93
C GLY A 561 -15.47 3.15 -5.14
N THR A 562 -15.72 4.46 -4.99
CA THR A 562 -16.88 5.00 -4.26
C THR A 562 -18.19 4.68 -4.97
N GLU A 563 -18.29 4.92 -6.28
CA GLU A 563 -19.47 4.66 -7.12
C GLU A 563 -19.91 3.18 -7.02
N TYR A 564 -18.96 2.26 -7.18
CA TYR A 564 -19.24 0.82 -7.05
C TYR A 564 -19.58 0.42 -5.62
N SER A 565 -18.86 0.96 -4.62
CA SER A 565 -19.17 0.68 -3.21
C SER A 565 -20.59 1.14 -2.85
N GLU A 566 -21.03 2.31 -3.33
CA GLU A 566 -22.40 2.79 -3.15
C GLU A 566 -23.44 1.92 -3.85
N TYR A 567 -23.16 1.48 -5.08
CA TYR A 567 -24.02 0.59 -5.84
C TYR A 567 -24.24 -0.73 -5.10
N PHE A 568 -23.15 -1.43 -4.74
CA PHE A 568 -23.24 -2.72 -4.04
C PHE A 568 -23.81 -2.60 -2.63
N GLN A 569 -23.64 -1.47 -1.94
CA GLN A 569 -24.36 -1.17 -0.70
C GLN A 569 -25.88 -1.07 -0.89
N LYS A 570 -26.34 -0.44 -1.99
CA LYS A 570 -27.78 -0.33 -2.32
C LYS A 570 -28.37 -1.70 -2.66
N VAL A 571 -27.64 -2.53 -3.42
CA VAL A 571 -28.02 -3.94 -3.69
C VAL A 571 -28.10 -4.74 -2.39
N ALA A 572 -27.09 -4.66 -1.52
CA ALA A 572 -27.06 -5.41 -0.26
C ALA A 572 -28.19 -5.05 0.72
N ARG A 573 -28.69 -3.81 0.69
CA ARG A 573 -29.86 -3.37 1.47
C ARG A 573 -31.21 -3.71 0.83
N GLY A 574 -31.23 -4.06 -0.45
CA GLY A 574 -32.47 -4.21 -1.23
C GLY A 574 -33.04 -2.88 -1.76
N ASP A 575 -32.29 -1.77 -1.67
CA ASP A 575 -32.67 -0.48 -2.26
C ASP A 575 -32.71 -0.57 -3.81
N ILE A 576 -31.85 -1.43 -4.38
CA ILE A 576 -31.77 -1.76 -5.80
C ILE A 576 -31.91 -3.27 -5.95
N LEU A 577 -32.82 -3.71 -6.84
CA LEU A 577 -32.98 -5.12 -7.20
C LEU A 577 -32.04 -5.48 -8.36
N ASP A 578 -30.84 -5.95 -8.05
CA ASP A 578 -29.98 -6.68 -9.00
C ASP A 578 -29.77 -8.12 -8.48
N ASP A 579 -30.41 -9.08 -9.16
CA ASP A 579 -30.34 -10.51 -8.83
C ASP A 579 -29.01 -11.18 -9.25
N GLU A 580 -28.19 -10.49 -10.06
CA GLU A 580 -26.89 -10.98 -10.54
C GLU A 580 -25.70 -10.36 -9.79
N ALA A 581 -25.94 -9.41 -8.89
CA ALA A 581 -24.93 -8.79 -8.05
C ALA A 581 -24.83 -9.45 -6.66
N PHE A 582 -23.63 -9.94 -6.33
CA PHE A 582 -23.24 -10.33 -4.98
C PHE A 582 -22.41 -9.22 -4.33
N ALA A 583 -22.68 -8.94 -3.05
CA ALA A 583 -21.91 -8.01 -2.25
C ALA A 583 -21.54 -8.63 -0.91
N PHE A 584 -20.26 -8.63 -0.57
CA PHE A 584 -19.77 -8.80 0.79
C PHE A 584 -19.06 -7.50 1.21
N ILE A 585 -19.66 -6.77 2.14
CA ILE A 585 -19.18 -5.46 2.58
C ILE A 585 -19.03 -5.50 4.11
N ALA A 586 -17.79 -5.64 4.57
CA ALA A 586 -17.45 -5.62 5.99
C ALA A 586 -17.16 -4.17 6.42
N ARG A 587 -18.07 -3.57 7.18
CA ARG A 587 -17.97 -2.21 7.75
C ARG A 587 -18.58 -2.21 9.15
N VAL A 588 -18.20 -1.23 9.98
CA VAL A 588 -18.87 -1.03 11.27
C VAL A 588 -20.20 -0.29 11.12
N ASP A 589 -21.16 -0.63 11.97
CA ASP A 589 -22.52 -0.07 11.94
C ASP A 589 -22.50 1.43 12.24
N LYS A 590 -23.48 2.17 11.71
CA LYS A 590 -23.57 3.63 11.90
C LYS A 590 -23.57 4.04 13.38
N VAL A 591 -24.24 3.26 14.23
CA VAL A 591 -24.34 3.48 15.68
C VAL A 591 -23.01 3.32 16.42
N ASP A 592 -22.08 2.54 15.88
CA ASP A 592 -20.79 2.26 16.51
C ASP A 592 -19.69 3.28 16.11
N ARG A 593 -19.94 4.15 15.11
CA ARG A 593 -18.91 5.01 14.48
C ARG A 593 -18.33 6.08 15.39
N GLU A 594 -19.13 6.57 16.32
CA GLU A 594 -18.75 7.62 17.26
C GLU A 594 -17.75 7.05 18.29
N ASN A 595 -18.14 5.96 18.95
CA ASN A 595 -17.38 5.27 19.99
C ASN A 595 -16.51 4.11 19.45
N ILE A 596 -16.18 4.12 18.16
CA ILE A 596 -15.48 3.00 17.49
C ILE A 596 -14.13 2.68 18.14
N PHE A 597 -13.43 3.70 18.63
CA PHE A 597 -12.13 3.53 19.30
C PHE A 597 -12.24 3.00 20.75
N ASP A 598 -13.45 2.96 21.30
CA ASP A 598 -13.76 2.54 22.67
C ASP A 598 -14.49 1.20 22.71
N THR A 599 -14.78 0.62 21.54
CA THR A 599 -15.64 -0.57 21.41
C THR A 599 -14.94 -1.70 20.61
N PRO A 600 -13.93 -2.40 21.18
CA PRO A 600 -13.20 -3.49 20.49
C PRO A 600 -14.08 -4.60 19.93
N ALA A 601 -15.21 -4.89 20.57
CA ALA A 601 -16.14 -5.94 20.19
C ALA A 601 -16.76 -5.76 18.78
N VAL A 602 -16.77 -4.55 18.22
CA VAL A 602 -17.37 -4.28 16.90
C VAL A 602 -16.36 -4.24 15.75
N TRP A 603 -15.05 -4.31 16.03
CA TRP A 603 -14.02 -4.21 15.00
C TRP A 603 -14.04 -5.38 14.00
N SER A 604 -14.43 -6.57 14.47
CA SER A 604 -14.60 -7.76 13.62
C SER A 604 -15.69 -7.61 12.55
N LYS A 605 -16.62 -6.64 12.69
CA LYS A 605 -17.61 -6.30 11.66
C LYS A 605 -16.98 -5.76 10.37
N ALA A 606 -15.87 -5.02 10.49
CA ALA A 606 -15.10 -4.49 9.36
C ALA A 606 -13.87 -5.35 9.00
N LEU A 607 -13.37 -6.09 9.98
CA LEU A 607 -12.18 -6.93 9.88
C LEU A 607 -12.58 -8.40 10.13
N PRO A 608 -13.16 -9.10 9.15
CA PRO A 608 -13.71 -10.46 9.35
C PRO A 608 -12.64 -11.55 9.54
N ALA A 609 -11.35 -11.17 9.47
CA ALA A 609 -10.19 -11.99 9.82
C ALA A 609 -9.65 -11.73 11.24
N LEU A 610 -10.23 -10.76 11.97
CA LEU A 610 -9.75 -10.31 13.28
C LEU A 610 -9.85 -11.43 14.33
N GLY A 611 -8.75 -11.72 15.00
CA GLY A 611 -8.61 -12.85 15.92
C GLY A 611 -8.46 -14.22 15.25
N ILE A 612 -8.41 -14.31 13.90
CA ILE A 612 -8.22 -15.56 13.16
C ILE A 612 -6.89 -15.56 12.42
N THR A 613 -6.73 -14.68 11.42
CA THR A 613 -5.46 -14.47 10.69
C THR A 613 -4.93 -13.03 10.81
N PHE A 614 -5.72 -12.13 11.40
CA PHE A 614 -5.30 -10.78 11.73
C PHE A 614 -5.41 -10.56 13.26
N PRO A 615 -4.29 -10.41 14.01
CA PRO A 615 -4.33 -10.27 15.47
C PRO A 615 -5.13 -9.06 15.98
N LEU A 616 -5.83 -9.23 17.11
CA LEU A 616 -6.63 -8.17 17.74
C LEU A 616 -5.75 -7.00 18.24
N GLU A 617 -4.59 -7.31 18.81
CA GLU A 617 -3.65 -6.32 19.37
C GLU A 617 -3.17 -5.29 18.33
N ASN A 618 -3.09 -5.69 17.05
CA ASN A 618 -2.71 -4.80 15.94
C ASN A 618 -3.71 -3.67 15.69
N VAL A 619 -4.98 -3.91 16.02
CA VAL A 619 -6.06 -2.91 15.94
C VAL A 619 -6.08 -2.09 17.22
N GLU A 620 -5.90 -2.70 18.39
CA GLU A 620 -5.83 -1.99 19.68
C GLU A 620 -4.71 -0.94 19.71
N GLY A 621 -3.51 -1.28 19.23
CA GLY A 621 -2.37 -0.36 19.16
C GLY A 621 -2.65 0.86 18.28
N MET A 622 -3.11 0.61 17.06
CA MET A 622 -3.48 1.66 16.10
C MET A 622 -4.64 2.52 16.62
N VAL A 623 -5.65 1.93 17.27
CA VAL A 623 -6.76 2.65 17.89
C VAL A 623 -6.28 3.56 19.02
N ARG A 624 -5.28 3.14 19.79
CA ARG A 624 -4.66 3.98 20.83
C ARG A 624 -4.01 5.23 20.23
N THR A 625 -3.30 5.09 19.11
CA THR A 625 -2.72 6.23 18.36
C THR A 625 -3.79 7.09 17.70
N ALA A 626 -4.86 6.47 17.17
CA ALA A 626 -6.01 7.15 16.59
C ALA A 626 -6.78 8.02 17.59
N LYS A 627 -6.74 7.71 18.90
CA LYS A 627 -7.26 8.60 19.96
C LYS A 627 -6.39 9.84 20.21
N GLN A 628 -5.13 9.86 19.77
CA GLN A 628 -4.17 10.93 20.03
C GLN A 628 -3.89 11.80 18.80
N LEU A 629 -3.98 11.24 17.58
CA LEU A 629 -3.65 11.93 16.33
C LEU A 629 -4.84 11.92 15.37
N LEU A 630 -5.36 13.11 15.04
CA LEU A 630 -6.53 13.28 14.17
C LEU A 630 -6.32 12.70 12.75
N SER A 631 -5.13 12.85 12.17
CA SER A 631 -4.80 12.26 10.86
C SER A 631 -4.84 10.73 10.89
N THR A 632 -4.30 10.12 11.95
CA THR A 632 -4.38 8.67 12.21
C THR A 632 -5.81 8.24 12.52
N ALA A 633 -6.60 9.08 13.21
CA ALA A 633 -8.02 8.83 13.45
C ALA A 633 -8.78 8.66 12.13
N LEU A 634 -8.58 9.59 11.20
CA LEU A 634 -9.26 9.61 9.91
C LEU A 634 -8.83 8.43 9.03
N SER A 635 -7.53 8.14 8.94
CA SER A 635 -7.05 6.98 8.17
C SER A 635 -7.46 5.64 8.79
N THR A 636 -7.49 5.52 10.11
CA THR A 636 -7.92 4.31 10.84
C THR A 636 -9.42 4.05 10.64
N LYS A 637 -10.27 5.06 10.88
CA LYS A 637 -11.73 4.95 10.68
C LYS A 637 -12.06 4.52 9.25
N ARG A 638 -11.39 5.11 8.24
CA ARG A 638 -11.58 4.71 6.83
C ARG A 638 -11.06 3.31 6.54
N LEU A 639 -9.75 3.12 6.69
CA LEU A 639 -9.08 1.95 6.15
C LEU A 639 -9.40 0.68 6.93
N TYR A 640 -9.59 0.74 8.26
CA TYR A 640 -9.74 -0.46 9.09
C TYR A 640 -11.19 -0.71 9.54
N PHE A 641 -11.99 0.35 9.75
CA PHE A 641 -13.37 0.23 10.20
C PHE A 641 -14.42 0.45 9.11
N GLY A 642 -13.98 0.80 7.90
CA GLY A 642 -14.86 1.01 6.76
C GLY A 642 -15.85 2.17 6.97
N ILE A 643 -15.46 3.16 7.76
CA ILE A 643 -16.19 4.41 7.93
C ILE A 643 -15.76 5.32 6.77
N PRO A 644 -16.64 5.61 5.79
CA PRO A 644 -16.27 6.50 4.70
C PRO A 644 -15.93 7.87 5.28
N ILE A 645 -14.76 8.38 4.91
CA ILE A 645 -14.25 9.67 5.36
C ILE A 645 -13.91 10.48 4.13
N GLY A 646 -14.49 11.68 4.07
CA GLY A 646 -14.16 12.70 3.10
C GLY A 646 -12.66 12.98 3.12
N ALA A 647 -11.99 12.83 1.97
CA ALA A 647 -10.61 13.26 1.81
C ALA A 647 -10.53 14.78 1.61
N THR A 648 -11.24 15.55 2.43
CA THR A 648 -11.44 16.99 2.31
C THR A 648 -11.68 17.56 3.71
N GLU A 649 -10.87 18.53 4.11
CA GLU A 649 -11.26 19.45 5.19
C GLU A 649 -12.41 20.29 4.65
N PHE A 650 -13.65 19.83 4.91
CA PHE A 650 -14.85 20.60 4.68
C PHE A 650 -14.70 21.92 5.48
N TRP A 651 -14.98 23.06 4.85
CA TRP A 651 -14.64 24.39 5.40
C TRP A 651 -15.34 24.70 6.75
N ILE A 652 -16.41 23.98 7.04
CA ILE A 652 -17.10 23.79 8.33
C ILE A 652 -17.24 22.27 8.57
N ALA A 653 -17.50 21.81 9.79
CA ALA A 653 -17.78 20.39 10.04
C ALA A 653 -18.88 19.85 9.09
N GLU A 654 -18.60 18.76 8.38
CA GLU A 654 -19.49 18.19 7.35
C GLU A 654 -20.83 17.77 7.93
N GLU A 655 -20.85 17.27 9.18
CA GLU A 655 -22.06 16.94 9.92
C GLU A 655 -22.91 18.17 10.26
N ALA A 656 -22.28 19.30 10.55
CA ALA A 656 -22.99 20.55 10.82
C ALA A 656 -23.67 21.06 9.54
N TRP A 657 -22.93 21.12 8.42
CA TRP A 657 -23.46 21.42 7.09
C TRP A 657 -24.60 20.48 6.69
N SER A 658 -24.39 19.17 6.85
CA SER A 658 -25.39 18.16 6.50
C SER A 658 -26.64 18.25 7.39
N SER A 659 -26.51 18.68 8.65
CA SER A 659 -27.64 18.83 9.58
C SER A 659 -28.59 19.98 9.25
N VAL A 660 -28.18 20.89 8.35
CA VAL A 660 -29.02 22.00 7.84
C VAL A 660 -29.45 21.81 6.39
N GLN A 661 -29.13 20.68 5.74
CA GLN A 661 -29.68 20.36 4.42
C GLN A 661 -31.14 19.89 4.57
N GLY A 662 -32.05 20.45 3.77
CA GLY A 662 -33.47 20.13 3.82
C GLY A 662 -34.18 20.45 2.50
N VAL A 663 -35.52 20.35 2.50
CA VAL A 663 -36.34 20.76 1.36
C VAL A 663 -36.79 22.20 1.56
N VAL A 664 -36.49 23.09 0.62
CA VAL A 664 -36.96 24.48 0.64
C VAL A 664 -38.15 24.65 -0.32
N ASP A 665 -39.34 24.80 0.27
CA ASP A 665 -40.61 24.94 -0.43
C ASP A 665 -40.96 26.42 -0.66
N GLU A 666 -40.62 26.92 -1.85
CA GLU A 666 -40.83 28.30 -2.29
C GLU A 666 -42.29 28.77 -2.11
N LEU A 667 -43.27 27.88 -2.31
CA LEU A 667 -44.69 28.24 -2.20
C LEU A 667 -45.11 28.54 -0.75
N LYS A 668 -44.48 27.91 0.23
CA LYS A 668 -44.72 28.19 1.66
C LYS A 668 -44.03 29.46 2.15
N LEU A 669 -43.05 29.97 1.40
CA LEU A 669 -42.25 31.15 1.74
C LEU A 669 -42.72 32.42 1.00
N LYS A 670 -43.84 32.36 0.28
CA LYS A 670 -44.49 33.55 -0.29
C LYS A 670 -44.98 34.48 0.81
N GLY A 671 -44.65 35.77 0.68
CA GLY A 671 -44.87 36.79 1.70
C GLY A 671 -43.80 36.86 2.80
N CYS A 672 -42.80 35.97 2.80
CA CYS A 672 -41.59 36.18 3.60
C CYS A 672 -40.64 37.13 2.87
N ARG A 673 -40.02 38.07 3.59
CA ARG A 673 -38.98 38.96 3.05
C ARG A 673 -37.78 38.13 2.59
N CYS A 674 -37.23 38.44 1.42
CA CYS A 674 -36.09 37.70 0.89
C CYS A 674 -35.01 38.58 0.26
N TRP A 675 -33.81 38.00 0.19
CA TRP A 675 -32.63 38.59 -0.40
C TRP A 675 -32.13 37.68 -1.53
N LEU A 676 -31.54 38.27 -2.55
CA LEU A 676 -30.88 37.55 -3.63
C LEU A 676 -29.36 37.75 -3.54
N SER A 677 -28.59 36.79 -4.06
CA SER A 677 -27.18 37.01 -4.39
C SER A 677 -26.77 36.26 -5.64
N LEU A 678 -25.79 36.81 -6.35
CA LEU A 678 -25.43 36.37 -7.70
C LEU A 678 -23.91 36.31 -7.89
N ASP A 679 -23.41 35.18 -8.39
CA ASP A 679 -22.03 34.97 -8.88
C ASP A 679 -22.11 34.57 -10.36
N LEU A 680 -21.42 35.32 -11.23
CA LEU A 680 -21.58 35.27 -12.69
C LEU A 680 -20.36 34.65 -13.38
N SER A 681 -20.58 33.53 -14.06
CA SER A 681 -19.60 32.94 -14.98
C SER A 681 -19.77 33.44 -16.41
N GLN A 682 -18.66 33.53 -17.17
CA GLN A 682 -18.69 33.77 -18.62
C GLN A 682 -18.54 32.48 -19.45
N LYS A 683 -17.78 31.48 -18.99
CA LYS A 683 -17.37 30.32 -19.82
C LYS A 683 -17.22 29.01 -19.04
N ASN A 684 -16.28 28.97 -18.10
CA ASN A 684 -15.81 27.71 -17.50
C ASN A 684 -16.43 27.39 -16.14
N ASP A 685 -16.89 28.40 -15.42
CA ASP A 685 -17.36 28.29 -14.04
C ASP A 685 -18.89 28.17 -14.01
N LEU A 686 -19.50 27.89 -12.85
CA LEU A 686 -20.97 27.89 -12.72
C LEU A 686 -21.46 29.32 -12.50
N THR A 687 -22.60 29.67 -13.10
CA THR A 687 -23.37 30.84 -12.65
C THR A 687 -24.35 30.37 -11.59
N ALA A 688 -24.38 31.05 -10.44
CA ALA A 688 -25.22 30.69 -9.30
C ALA A 688 -26.04 31.90 -8.83
N LEU A 689 -27.35 31.68 -8.62
CA LEU A 689 -28.27 32.64 -8.02
C LEU A 689 -28.82 32.01 -6.72
N SER A 690 -28.46 32.56 -5.57
CA SER A 690 -28.99 32.12 -4.27
C SER A 690 -30.03 33.10 -3.75
N ILE A 691 -31.18 32.58 -3.31
CA ILE A 691 -32.24 33.31 -2.62
C ILE A 691 -32.29 32.86 -1.15
N CYS A 692 -32.45 33.82 -0.23
CA CYS A 692 -32.65 33.57 1.20
C CYS A 692 -33.94 34.24 1.67
N TRP A 693 -34.87 33.47 2.22
CA TRP A 693 -36.02 33.99 2.97
C TRP A 693 -35.71 33.99 4.47
N ILE A 694 -36.32 34.93 5.21
CA ILE A 694 -36.38 34.91 6.67
C ILE A 694 -37.83 34.70 7.07
N ASP A 695 -38.11 33.69 7.91
CA ASP A 695 -39.46 33.48 8.46
C ASP A 695 -39.74 34.31 9.73
N ASP A 696 -40.96 34.18 10.26
CA ASP A 696 -41.45 34.89 11.43
C ASP A 696 -40.64 34.63 12.72
N LYS A 697 -39.83 33.58 12.75
CA LYS A 697 -38.98 33.18 13.88
C LYS A 697 -37.51 33.55 13.67
N GLY A 698 -37.19 34.19 12.55
CA GLY A 698 -35.80 34.52 12.18
C GLY A 698 -35.00 33.31 11.70
N HIS A 699 -35.65 32.21 11.30
CA HIS A 699 -34.97 31.07 10.68
C HIS A 699 -34.75 31.35 9.18
N LEU A 700 -33.56 31.02 8.70
CA LEU A 700 -33.17 31.29 7.30
C LEU A 700 -33.53 30.10 6.41
N TRP A 701 -34.10 30.35 5.24
CA TRP A 701 -34.37 29.33 4.23
C TRP A 701 -33.63 29.71 2.95
N VAL A 702 -32.73 28.87 2.45
CA VAL A 702 -31.83 29.21 1.32
C VAL A 702 -31.94 28.20 0.18
N LYS A 703 -32.16 28.70 -1.03
CA LYS A 703 -32.17 27.89 -2.26
C LYS A 703 -31.24 28.50 -3.32
N THR A 704 -30.58 27.64 -4.09
CA THR A 704 -29.64 28.07 -5.15
C THR A 704 -30.02 27.47 -6.49
N PHE A 705 -30.12 28.33 -7.49
CA PHE A 705 -30.30 27.98 -8.90
C PHE A 705 -28.94 28.03 -9.61
N TYR A 706 -28.67 27.08 -10.50
CA TYR A 706 -27.38 26.92 -11.16
C TYR A 706 -27.54 26.86 -12.68
N TRP A 707 -26.63 27.55 -13.40
CA TRP A 707 -26.52 27.48 -14.85
C TRP A 707 -25.10 27.17 -15.32
N THR A 708 -25.01 26.42 -16.42
CA THR A 708 -23.78 26.14 -17.16
C THR A 708 -24.06 26.18 -18.67
N THR A 709 -23.03 26.26 -19.52
CA THR A 709 -23.24 26.16 -20.98
C THR A 709 -23.47 24.70 -21.41
N SER A 710 -24.27 24.45 -22.43
CA SER A 710 -24.38 23.12 -23.03
C SER A 710 -23.12 22.75 -23.83
N SER A 711 -22.49 23.72 -24.49
CA SER A 711 -21.20 23.50 -25.15
C SER A 711 -20.10 23.26 -24.12
N GLY A 712 -19.30 22.20 -24.32
CA GLY A 712 -18.20 21.82 -23.43
C GLY A 712 -18.61 21.12 -22.13
N LEU A 713 -19.87 20.70 -21.98
CA LEU A 713 -20.38 20.04 -20.76
C LEU A 713 -19.60 18.76 -20.41
N ALA A 714 -19.44 17.83 -21.36
CA ALA A 714 -18.73 16.58 -21.17
C ALA A 714 -17.23 16.76 -20.83
N ASP A 715 -16.57 17.78 -21.38
CA ASP A 715 -15.17 18.08 -21.08
C ASP A 715 -15.00 18.72 -19.69
N ARG A 716 -15.96 19.53 -19.23
CA ARG A 716 -15.99 19.98 -17.83
C ARG A 716 -16.35 18.86 -16.87
N ALA A 717 -17.26 17.95 -17.22
CA ALA A 717 -17.55 16.77 -16.41
C ALA A 717 -16.29 15.93 -16.19
N ARG A 718 -15.48 15.75 -17.25
CA ARG A 718 -14.17 15.09 -17.16
C ARG A 718 -13.13 15.88 -16.35
N LYS A 719 -13.08 17.21 -16.50
CA LYS A 719 -12.08 18.07 -15.87
C LYS A 719 -12.35 18.32 -14.37
N ASP A 720 -13.58 18.66 -14.04
CA ASP A 720 -14.04 18.97 -12.68
C ASP A 720 -14.45 17.69 -11.92
N GLN A 721 -14.43 16.53 -12.60
CA GLN A 721 -14.80 15.20 -12.08
C GLN A 721 -16.21 15.14 -11.45
N ALA A 722 -17.14 15.90 -12.04
CA ALA A 722 -18.50 16.09 -11.56
C ALA A 722 -19.54 15.59 -12.57
N PRO A 723 -20.63 14.91 -12.14
CA PRO A 723 -21.64 14.33 -13.03
C PRO A 723 -22.64 15.39 -13.53
N TYR A 724 -22.15 16.43 -14.20
CA TYR A 724 -22.97 17.54 -14.70
C TYR A 724 -24.15 17.06 -15.56
N ASP A 725 -23.94 16.06 -16.41
CA ASP A 725 -24.99 15.51 -17.28
C ASP A 725 -26.17 14.95 -16.46
N GLN A 726 -25.90 14.27 -15.34
CA GLN A 726 -26.95 13.77 -14.44
C GLN A 726 -27.63 14.89 -13.64
N TRP A 727 -26.90 15.96 -13.29
CA TRP A 727 -27.48 17.12 -12.61
C TRP A 727 -28.42 17.89 -13.54
N VAL A 728 -28.13 17.93 -14.84
CA VAL A 728 -29.01 18.49 -15.87
C VAL A 728 -30.24 17.61 -16.08
N GLU A 729 -30.05 16.30 -16.26
CA GLU A 729 -31.17 15.34 -16.41
C GLU A 729 -32.15 15.37 -15.22
N LYS A 730 -31.65 15.59 -14.00
CA LYS A 730 -32.44 15.65 -12.76
C LYS A 730 -32.92 17.06 -12.40
N GLY A 731 -32.64 18.08 -13.20
CA GLY A 731 -33.08 19.46 -12.96
C GLY A 731 -32.39 20.18 -11.78
N HIS A 732 -31.24 19.69 -11.32
CA HIS A 732 -30.42 20.37 -10.29
C HIS A 732 -29.49 21.44 -10.87
N LEU A 733 -29.31 21.45 -12.19
CA LEU A 733 -28.46 22.36 -12.95
C LEU A 733 -29.09 22.60 -14.33
N GLU A 734 -29.12 23.82 -14.82
CA GLU A 734 -29.62 24.12 -16.17
C GLU A 734 -28.48 24.32 -17.17
N ALA A 735 -28.55 23.66 -18.33
CA ALA A 735 -27.54 23.74 -19.39
C ALA A 735 -28.03 24.63 -20.55
N VAL A 736 -27.67 25.92 -20.53
CA VAL A 736 -28.14 26.90 -21.53
C VAL A 736 -27.47 26.70 -22.90
N PRO A 737 -28.16 26.95 -24.03
CA PRO A 737 -27.57 26.90 -25.36
C PRO A 737 -26.40 27.88 -25.55
N GLY A 738 -25.31 27.43 -26.19
CA GLY A 738 -24.20 28.30 -26.61
C GLY A 738 -22.85 27.99 -25.95
N ALA A 739 -21.84 28.80 -26.26
CA ALA A 739 -20.46 28.68 -25.78
C ALA A 739 -20.11 29.65 -24.63
N THR A 740 -21.05 30.52 -24.27
CA THR A 740 -21.02 31.48 -23.16
C THR A 740 -22.41 31.52 -22.53
N ILE A 741 -22.51 31.76 -21.23
CA ILE A 741 -23.82 31.92 -20.58
C ILE A 741 -24.37 33.29 -20.94
N ASP A 742 -25.51 33.33 -21.63
CA ASP A 742 -26.29 34.55 -21.79
C ASP A 742 -26.93 34.91 -20.43
N LYS A 743 -26.81 36.17 -20.03
CA LYS A 743 -27.27 36.70 -18.75
C LYS A 743 -28.76 37.01 -18.75
N THR A 744 -29.41 37.04 -19.92
CA THR A 744 -30.88 37.19 -20.05
C THR A 744 -31.63 36.09 -19.29
N PHE A 745 -31.19 34.83 -19.35
CA PHE A 745 -31.78 33.71 -18.59
C PHE A 745 -31.79 33.96 -17.07
N VAL A 746 -30.65 34.43 -16.55
CA VAL A 746 -30.51 34.75 -15.12
C VAL A 746 -31.37 35.96 -14.74
N ALA A 747 -31.35 37.01 -15.57
CA ALA A 747 -32.19 38.19 -15.37
C ALA A 747 -33.69 37.85 -15.40
N MET A 748 -34.11 36.92 -16.28
CA MET A 748 -35.49 36.40 -16.33
C MET A 748 -35.86 35.67 -15.05
N LYS A 749 -34.97 34.81 -14.50
CA LYS A 749 -35.24 34.15 -13.21
C LYS A 749 -35.28 35.14 -12.04
N VAL A 750 -34.46 36.19 -12.06
CA VAL A 750 -34.55 37.30 -11.08
C VAL A 750 -35.88 38.05 -11.23
N LYS A 751 -36.34 38.33 -12.45
CA LYS A 751 -37.63 38.98 -12.73
C LYS A 751 -38.82 38.15 -12.24
N GLU A 752 -38.77 36.82 -12.42
CA GLU A 752 -39.74 35.87 -11.87
C GLU A 752 -39.76 35.92 -10.33
N LEU A 753 -38.59 35.80 -9.68
CA LEU A 753 -38.50 35.86 -8.22
C LEU A 753 -38.97 37.20 -7.63
N CYS A 754 -38.70 38.33 -8.29
CA CYS A 754 -39.19 39.64 -7.89
C CYS A 754 -40.70 39.84 -8.13
N ALA A 755 -41.32 39.04 -8.98
CA ALA A 755 -42.78 39.04 -9.18
C ALA A 755 -43.51 38.13 -8.18
N GLU A 756 -42.83 37.10 -7.67
CA GLU A 756 -43.42 36.12 -6.74
C GLU A 756 -43.09 36.34 -5.26
N HIS A 757 -42.03 37.09 -4.94
CA HIS A 757 -41.55 37.33 -3.57
C HIS A 757 -41.16 38.79 -3.32
N GLU A 758 -41.19 39.19 -2.04
CA GLU A 758 -40.77 40.52 -1.59
C GLU A 758 -39.23 40.58 -1.48
N VAL A 759 -38.58 40.83 -2.62
CA VAL A 759 -37.12 40.93 -2.73
C VAL A 759 -36.64 42.31 -2.27
N GLU A 760 -35.87 42.33 -1.19
CA GLU A 760 -35.29 43.54 -0.60
C GLU A 760 -34.17 44.15 -1.45
N PHE A 761 -33.19 43.32 -1.83
CA PHE A 761 -32.11 43.67 -2.75
C PHE A 761 -31.36 42.41 -3.24
N LEU A 762 -30.56 42.60 -4.30
CA LEU A 762 -29.65 41.59 -4.85
C LEU A 762 -28.19 41.97 -4.56
N ALA A 763 -27.46 41.09 -3.86
CA ALA A 763 -26.04 41.22 -3.53
C ALA A 763 -25.15 40.63 -4.63
N PHE A 764 -24.12 41.35 -5.09
CA PHE A 764 -23.32 40.92 -6.24
C PHE A 764 -21.82 41.20 -6.07
N ASP A 765 -20.96 40.37 -6.66
CA ASP A 765 -19.55 40.74 -6.91
C ASP A 765 -19.46 41.64 -8.15
N ALA A 766 -18.56 42.63 -8.11
CA ALA A 766 -18.42 43.65 -9.15
C ALA A 766 -18.06 43.07 -10.55
N ALA A 767 -17.51 41.86 -10.60
CA ALA A 767 -17.19 41.16 -11.84
C ALA A 767 -18.45 40.81 -12.66
N GLY A 768 -18.52 41.30 -13.89
CA GLY A 768 -19.58 40.93 -14.84
C GLY A 768 -20.95 41.58 -14.61
N MET A 769 -21.08 42.49 -13.65
CA MET A 769 -22.34 43.20 -13.34
C MET A 769 -22.82 44.11 -14.49
N ALA A 770 -21.92 44.77 -15.23
CA ALA A 770 -22.31 45.63 -16.34
C ALA A 770 -23.18 44.88 -17.38
N ASP A 771 -22.72 43.71 -17.81
CA ASP A 771 -23.47 42.85 -18.73
C ASP A 771 -24.81 42.37 -18.15
N PHE A 772 -24.92 42.18 -16.82
CA PHE A 772 -26.18 41.80 -16.17
C PHE A 772 -27.18 42.96 -16.15
N ILE A 773 -26.73 44.19 -15.91
CA ILE A 773 -27.58 45.39 -16.02
C ILE A 773 -28.09 45.53 -17.46
N SER A 774 -27.23 45.32 -18.48
CA SER A 774 -27.66 45.31 -19.88
C SER A 774 -28.70 44.22 -20.16
N ALA A 775 -28.50 42.99 -19.66
CA ALA A 775 -29.48 41.91 -19.79
C ALA A 775 -30.82 42.24 -19.08
N CYS A 776 -30.79 42.92 -17.93
CA CYS A 776 -31.99 43.39 -17.23
C CYS A 776 -32.75 44.43 -18.08
N GLN A 777 -32.03 45.38 -18.69
CA GLN A 777 -32.62 46.38 -19.58
C GLN A 777 -33.28 45.74 -20.81
N GLU A 778 -32.64 44.73 -21.41
CA GLU A 778 -33.16 44.00 -22.57
C GLU A 778 -34.49 43.29 -22.29
N ILE A 779 -34.64 42.67 -21.10
CA ILE A 779 -35.88 41.97 -20.71
C ILE A 779 -36.92 42.89 -20.03
N GLY A 780 -36.64 44.18 -19.89
CA GLY A 780 -37.47 45.13 -19.14
C GLY A 780 -37.60 44.77 -17.66
N LEU A 781 -36.48 44.54 -16.97
CA LEU A 781 -36.38 44.50 -15.51
C LEU A 781 -35.68 45.77 -15.05
N ASP A 782 -36.42 46.67 -14.39
CA ASP A 782 -35.83 47.88 -13.83
C ASP A 782 -34.94 47.53 -12.64
N VAL A 783 -33.67 47.96 -12.71
CA VAL A 783 -32.65 47.75 -11.68
C VAL A 783 -31.87 49.04 -11.44
N TRP A 784 -31.43 49.26 -10.20
CA TRP A 784 -30.57 50.39 -9.86
C TRP A 784 -29.46 49.98 -8.88
N ARG A 785 -28.30 50.61 -9.00
CA ARG A 785 -27.14 50.32 -8.15
C ARG A 785 -27.12 51.24 -6.94
N TYR A 786 -27.02 50.66 -5.74
CA TYR A 786 -26.81 51.41 -4.51
C TYR A 786 -25.36 51.88 -4.40
N GLU A 787 -25.17 53.20 -4.31
CA GLU A 787 -23.85 53.85 -4.20
C GLU A 787 -23.51 54.38 -2.80
N GLY A 788 -24.41 54.19 -1.82
CA GLY A 788 -24.26 54.67 -0.44
C GLY A 788 -25.53 55.39 0.07
N PRO A 789 -25.59 55.70 1.37
CA PRO A 789 -26.78 56.29 1.99
C PRO A 789 -27.02 57.75 1.57
N ASP A 790 -25.97 58.48 1.19
CA ASP A 790 -26.03 59.90 0.82
C ASP A 790 -26.26 60.12 -0.70
N LYS A 791 -26.72 59.07 -1.39
CA LYS A 791 -26.98 59.06 -2.84
C LYS A 791 -28.47 58.86 -3.09
N PRO A 792 -29.05 59.48 -4.15
CA PRO A 792 -30.47 59.34 -4.45
C PRO A 792 -30.84 57.88 -4.73
N GLU A 793 -31.96 57.44 -4.17
CA GLU A 793 -32.50 56.10 -4.44
C GLU A 793 -33.06 56.02 -5.87
N GLY A 794 -32.83 54.88 -6.53
CA GLY A 794 -33.36 54.59 -7.86
C GLY A 794 -34.68 53.82 -7.82
N SER A 795 -35.25 53.58 -9.00
CA SER A 795 -36.46 52.77 -9.19
C SER A 795 -36.13 51.33 -9.59
N GLY A 796 -36.96 50.38 -9.16
CA GLY A 796 -36.79 48.95 -9.46
C GLY A 796 -35.95 48.20 -8.43
N LEU A 797 -35.43 47.02 -8.81
CA LEU A 797 -34.66 46.17 -7.91
C LEU A 797 -33.34 46.82 -7.52
N LYS A 798 -33.11 46.94 -6.21
CA LYS A 798 -31.88 47.46 -5.62
C LYS A 798 -30.74 46.43 -5.77
N LEU A 799 -29.63 46.85 -6.37
CA LEU A 799 -28.40 46.07 -6.49
C LEU A 799 -27.36 46.61 -5.49
N VAL A 800 -26.83 45.75 -4.61
CA VAL A 800 -25.84 46.11 -3.59
C VAL A 800 -24.52 45.36 -3.83
N ALA A 801 -23.42 46.10 -3.95
CA ALA A 801 -22.10 45.50 -4.16
C ALA A 801 -21.62 44.77 -2.89
N HIS A 802 -21.01 43.60 -3.09
CA HIS A 802 -20.45 42.74 -2.05
C HIS A 802 -18.94 42.58 -2.28
N ALA A 803 -18.13 42.88 -1.27
CA ALA A 803 -16.68 42.84 -1.37
C ALA A 803 -16.13 41.42 -1.18
N GLN A 804 -15.63 40.85 -2.27
CA GLN A 804 -14.93 39.55 -2.30
C GLN A 804 -13.49 39.65 -1.75
N GLY A 805 -13.00 38.53 -1.20
CA GLY A 805 -11.66 38.42 -0.61
C GLY A 805 -11.61 38.74 0.89
N THR A 806 -10.40 38.75 1.47
CA THR A 806 -10.21 38.81 2.94
C THR A 806 -10.32 40.20 3.56
N ARG A 807 -10.34 41.28 2.77
CA ARG A 807 -10.45 42.64 3.33
C ARG A 807 -11.81 42.86 3.99
N ARG A 808 -11.83 43.09 5.31
CA ARG A 808 -12.92 43.86 5.92
C ARG A 808 -12.78 45.33 5.54
N MET A 809 -13.91 45.95 5.19
CA MET A 809 -14.06 47.40 5.09
C MET A 809 -14.58 47.90 6.45
N PHE A 810 -14.10 49.04 6.94
CA PHE A 810 -14.44 49.56 8.27
C PHE A 810 -15.76 50.36 8.32
N GLU A 811 -16.49 50.47 7.21
CA GLU A 811 -17.81 51.11 7.18
C GLU A 811 -18.91 50.12 7.59
N GLU A 812 -19.71 50.48 8.60
CA GLU A 812 -20.70 49.62 9.29
C GLU A 812 -21.83 49.04 8.40
N ARG A 813 -21.87 49.37 7.10
CA ARG A 813 -22.95 48.99 6.17
C ARG A 813 -22.48 48.29 4.89
N GLN A 814 -21.19 47.97 4.75
CA GLN A 814 -20.69 47.27 3.56
C GLN A 814 -20.72 45.74 3.71
N LEU A 815 -21.24 45.04 2.70
CA LEU A 815 -21.24 43.58 2.64
C LEU A 815 -19.84 43.08 2.26
N THR A 816 -19.30 42.14 3.04
CA THR A 816 -17.95 41.57 2.83
C THR A 816 -17.94 40.06 3.03
N MET A 817 -17.02 39.35 2.39
CA MET A 817 -16.91 37.89 2.57
C MET A 817 -16.56 37.43 4.01
N PRO A 818 -15.68 38.10 4.76
CA PRO A 818 -15.38 37.71 6.14
C PRO A 818 -16.59 37.73 7.07
N THR A 819 -17.46 38.75 6.98
CA THR A 819 -18.70 38.81 7.76
C THR A 819 -19.76 37.84 7.26
N SER A 820 -19.80 37.60 5.94
CA SER A 820 -20.72 36.64 5.32
C SER A 820 -20.44 35.20 5.74
N ILE A 821 -19.17 34.79 5.77
CA ILE A 821 -18.75 33.45 6.22
C ILE A 821 -19.03 33.27 7.72
N GLU A 822 -18.63 34.24 8.55
CA GLU A 822 -18.86 34.20 10.00
C GLU A 822 -20.34 33.97 10.34
N ARG A 823 -21.25 34.76 9.75
CA ARG A 823 -22.68 34.61 9.99
C ARG A 823 -23.29 33.33 9.39
N LEU A 824 -22.77 32.85 8.26
CA LEU A 824 -23.19 31.57 7.70
C LEU A 824 -22.81 30.42 8.64
N GLU A 825 -21.60 30.42 9.19
CA GLU A 825 -21.14 29.42 10.17
C GLU A 825 -21.99 29.47 11.44
N ASP A 826 -22.23 30.64 12.02
CA ASP A 826 -23.08 30.81 13.21
C ASP A 826 -24.47 30.19 13.00
N ARG A 827 -25.10 30.48 11.85
CA ARG A 827 -26.43 29.96 11.52
C ARG A 827 -26.44 28.45 11.31
N ILE A 828 -25.41 27.89 10.68
CA ILE A 828 -25.25 26.43 10.53
C ILE A 828 -25.08 25.77 11.90
N LEU A 829 -24.19 26.29 12.75
CA LEU A 829 -23.89 25.73 14.07
C LEU A 829 -25.07 25.83 15.04
N GLN A 830 -25.84 26.92 14.97
CA GLN A 830 -27.08 27.11 15.75
C GLN A 830 -28.28 26.35 15.18
N ARG A 831 -28.17 25.78 13.96
CA ARG A 831 -29.26 25.15 13.20
C ARG A 831 -30.47 26.08 12.97
N THR A 832 -30.21 27.38 12.80
CA THR A 832 -31.21 28.43 12.49
C THR A 832 -31.24 28.78 11.00
N ILE A 833 -30.85 27.82 10.16
CA ILE A 833 -30.89 27.85 8.69
C ILE A 833 -31.28 26.48 8.14
N THR A 834 -32.02 26.48 7.04
CA THR A 834 -32.24 25.34 6.14
C THR A 834 -31.70 25.70 4.76
N ILE A 835 -30.83 24.87 4.20
CA ILE A 835 -30.29 25.01 2.83
C ILE A 835 -30.88 23.91 1.96
N ASP A 836 -31.34 24.25 0.76
CA ASP A 836 -31.98 23.29 -0.15
C ASP A 836 -31.02 22.16 -0.56
N SER A 837 -31.48 20.93 -0.39
CA SER A 837 -30.69 19.70 -0.53
C SER A 837 -30.40 19.36 -2.00
N SER A 838 -29.51 20.13 -2.62
CA SER A 838 -29.02 19.92 -3.99
C SER A 838 -27.63 19.26 -4.01
N PRO A 839 -27.39 18.26 -4.87
CA PRO A 839 -26.07 17.65 -5.02
C PRO A 839 -25.03 18.63 -5.60
N VAL A 840 -25.46 19.66 -6.34
CA VAL A 840 -24.59 20.74 -6.82
C VAL A 840 -24.14 21.62 -5.65
N THR A 841 -25.08 22.00 -4.78
CA THR A 841 -24.83 22.79 -3.57
C THR A 841 -23.86 22.07 -2.62
N TYR A 842 -24.09 20.78 -2.37
CA TYR A 842 -23.20 19.94 -1.58
C TYR A 842 -21.80 19.83 -2.21
N ALA A 843 -21.70 19.60 -3.52
CA ALA A 843 -20.41 19.57 -4.22
C ALA A 843 -19.67 20.92 -4.14
N CYS A 844 -20.38 22.06 -4.23
CA CYS A 844 -19.78 23.38 -4.05
C CYS A 844 -19.24 23.61 -2.63
N ALA A 845 -19.96 23.17 -1.60
CA ALA A 845 -19.50 23.26 -0.23
C ALA A 845 -18.30 22.32 0.04
N ALA A 846 -18.35 21.07 -0.44
CA ALA A 846 -17.27 20.10 -0.26
C ALA A 846 -15.95 20.50 -0.96
N ASN A 847 -16.03 21.26 -2.07
CA ASN A 847 -14.86 21.73 -2.82
C ASN A 847 -14.17 22.97 -2.22
N ALA A 848 -14.85 23.68 -1.33
CA ALA A 848 -14.45 25.01 -0.88
C ALA A 848 -13.33 24.97 0.16
N GLN A 849 -12.39 25.91 0.03
CA GLN A 849 -11.33 26.15 1.01
C GLN A 849 -11.32 27.62 1.42
N ILE A 850 -11.00 27.87 2.69
CA ILE A 850 -10.86 29.21 3.26
C ILE A 850 -9.38 29.62 3.27
N VAL A 851 -9.12 30.86 2.88
CA VAL A 851 -7.87 31.58 3.14
C VAL A 851 -8.11 32.65 4.20
N ALA A 852 -7.12 32.86 5.08
CA ALA A 852 -7.13 33.90 6.09
C ALA A 852 -6.00 34.91 5.86
N ASP A 853 -6.23 36.19 6.13
CA ASP A 853 -5.17 37.21 6.15
C ASP A 853 -4.44 37.27 7.51
N GLY A 854 -3.46 38.16 7.62
CA GLY A 854 -2.69 38.37 8.86
C GLY A 854 -3.52 38.90 10.05
N GLN A 855 -4.77 39.32 9.83
CA GLN A 855 -5.73 39.72 10.86
C GLN A 855 -6.78 38.63 11.11
N LYS A 856 -6.62 37.44 10.51
CA LYS A 856 -7.54 36.29 10.55
C LYS A 856 -8.90 36.53 9.84
N ASN A 857 -9.02 37.54 8.98
CA ASN A 857 -10.22 37.69 8.16
C ASN A 857 -10.27 36.58 7.10
N ARG A 858 -11.40 35.88 7.00
CA ARG A 858 -11.59 34.68 6.19
C ARG A 858 -12.30 34.96 4.87
N ALA A 859 -11.90 34.28 3.80
CA ALA A 859 -12.61 34.30 2.51
C ALA A 859 -12.44 32.95 1.79
N PHE A 860 -13.38 32.60 0.90
CA PHE A 860 -13.20 31.43 0.05
C PHE A 860 -12.13 31.68 -1.02
N ASP A 861 -11.23 30.70 -1.23
CA ASP A 861 -10.13 30.78 -2.19
C ASP A 861 -10.44 29.96 -3.45
N LYS A 862 -10.90 30.62 -4.52
CA LYS A 862 -11.16 29.97 -5.83
C LYS A 862 -9.90 29.31 -6.46
N LYS A 863 -8.67 29.64 -6.04
CA LYS A 863 -7.42 29.03 -6.56
C LYS A 863 -6.99 27.78 -5.81
N ARG A 864 -7.26 27.71 -4.50
CA ARG A 864 -6.96 26.52 -3.66
C ARG A 864 -8.10 25.51 -3.63
N SER A 865 -9.33 25.96 -3.89
CA SER A 865 -10.52 25.11 -3.98
C SER A 865 -10.37 24.03 -5.07
N ARG A 866 -10.98 22.88 -4.84
CA ARG A 866 -10.70 21.64 -5.60
C ARG A 866 -11.60 21.44 -6.83
N GLY A 867 -12.64 22.26 -6.93
CA GLY A 867 -13.64 22.26 -7.98
C GLY A 867 -14.46 23.55 -7.91
N ARG A 868 -15.69 23.53 -8.43
CA ARG A 868 -16.62 24.68 -8.37
C ARG A 868 -17.03 24.97 -6.94
N ILE A 869 -17.15 26.26 -6.59
CA ILE A 869 -17.57 26.71 -5.26
C ILE A 869 -18.64 27.82 -5.32
N ASP A 870 -19.06 28.21 -6.52
CA ASP A 870 -19.86 29.40 -6.81
C ASP A 870 -21.22 29.36 -6.04
N GLY A 871 -21.73 28.15 -5.80
CA GLY A 871 -22.87 27.90 -4.90
C GLY A 871 -22.64 28.31 -3.44
N VAL A 872 -21.54 27.90 -2.80
CA VAL A 872 -21.31 28.24 -1.39
C VAL A 872 -20.88 29.70 -1.20
N VAL A 873 -20.24 30.29 -2.22
CA VAL A 873 -19.94 31.74 -2.26
C VAL A 873 -21.23 32.54 -2.23
N THR A 874 -22.20 32.24 -3.11
CA THR A 874 -23.50 32.93 -3.12
C THR A 874 -24.33 32.66 -1.86
N ILE A 875 -24.34 31.43 -1.33
CA ILE A 875 -25.01 31.13 -0.05
C ILE A 875 -24.45 32.02 1.08
N ALA A 876 -23.13 32.19 1.18
CA ALA A 876 -22.55 33.10 2.16
C ALA A 876 -22.94 34.56 1.90
N MET A 877 -22.88 35.03 0.65
CA MET A 877 -23.28 36.39 0.28
C MET A 877 -24.73 36.70 0.66
N VAL A 878 -25.68 35.80 0.35
CA VAL A 878 -27.10 36.02 0.64
C VAL A 878 -27.43 35.94 2.13
N VAL A 879 -26.78 35.02 2.87
CA VAL A 879 -26.94 34.94 4.33
C VAL A 879 -26.35 36.19 5.00
N GLY A 880 -25.18 36.66 4.54
CA GLY A 880 -24.59 37.92 4.99
C GLY A 880 -25.50 39.14 4.72
N ALA A 881 -26.16 39.17 3.56
CA ALA A 881 -27.14 40.20 3.20
C ALA A 881 -28.39 40.17 4.10
N ALA A 882 -29.04 39.02 4.22
CA ALA A 882 -30.25 38.82 5.00
C ALA A 882 -30.05 39.21 6.49
N THR A 883 -28.95 38.74 7.08
CA THR A 883 -28.61 38.99 8.49
C THR A 883 -28.05 40.40 8.77
N MET A 884 -27.73 41.22 7.76
CA MET A 884 -27.20 42.58 8.01
C MET A 884 -28.25 43.51 8.62
N THR A 885 -29.53 43.22 8.37
CA THR A 885 -30.67 43.98 8.90
C THR A 885 -31.01 43.68 10.35
N GLU A 886 -30.50 42.58 10.93
CA GLU A 886 -30.74 42.19 12.33
C GLU A 886 -30.05 43.11 13.35
N THR A 887 -29.11 43.96 12.90
CA THR A 887 -28.38 44.90 13.75
C THR A 887 -29.21 46.11 14.22
N LYS A 888 -30.55 46.11 14.07
CA LYS A 888 -31.43 47.09 14.70
C LYS A 888 -31.82 46.63 16.12
N ALA A 889 -31.47 47.46 17.10
CA ALA A 889 -31.85 47.38 18.52
C ALA A 889 -31.14 46.31 19.38
N LYS A 890 -29.88 46.57 19.68
CA LYS A 890 -29.53 46.75 21.11
C LYS A 890 -29.21 48.23 21.33
N ARG A 891 -30.09 48.95 22.05
CA ARG A 891 -29.66 50.16 22.79
C ARG A 891 -28.47 49.74 23.66
N SER A 892 -27.43 50.58 23.76
CA SER A 892 -26.40 50.25 24.75
C SER A 892 -27.00 50.37 26.15
N PHE A 893 -26.39 49.70 27.14
CA PHE A 893 -26.80 49.84 28.54
C PHE A 893 -26.67 51.29 29.07
N TRP A 894 -25.95 52.16 28.33
CA TRP A 894 -25.80 53.58 28.62
C TRP A 894 -26.88 54.45 27.95
N ASP A 895 -27.72 53.87 27.07
CA ASP A 895 -28.82 54.56 26.36
C ASP A 895 -30.21 54.13 26.88
N SER A 896 -30.27 53.50 28.06
CA SER A 896 -31.52 53.23 28.79
C SER A 896 -31.76 54.31 29.84
N ASP A 897 -32.99 54.82 29.88
CA ASP A 897 -33.46 55.87 30.79
C ASP A 897 -33.29 55.49 32.29
N ASP A 898 -33.04 54.21 32.59
CA ASP A 898 -32.74 53.65 33.92
C ASP A 898 -31.41 54.15 34.55
N PHE A 899 -30.47 54.72 33.77
CA PHE A 899 -29.20 55.21 34.33
C PHE A 899 -29.36 56.53 35.09
N ASP A 900 -30.27 57.40 34.63
CA ASP A 900 -30.56 58.69 35.28
C ASP A 900 -31.28 58.51 36.63
N GLU A 901 -32.12 57.48 36.79
CA GLU A 901 -32.74 57.15 38.09
C GLU A 901 -31.71 56.63 39.11
N ALA A 902 -30.66 55.94 38.66
CA ALA A 902 -29.61 55.43 39.53
C ALA A 902 -28.66 56.53 40.05
N GLU A 903 -28.33 57.54 39.21
CA GLU A 903 -27.51 58.66 39.63
C GLU A 903 -28.30 59.66 40.52
N ALA A 904 -29.61 59.81 40.29
CA ALA A 904 -30.50 60.63 41.12
C ALA A 904 -30.78 60.07 42.54
N GLN A 905 -30.43 58.81 42.83
CA GLN A 905 -30.48 58.23 44.17
C GLN A 905 -29.12 58.23 44.90
N ALA A 906 -28.06 58.74 44.25
CA ALA A 906 -26.70 58.80 44.78
C ALA A 906 -26.21 60.22 45.12
N GLN A 907 -27.09 61.24 45.01
CA GLN A 907 -26.90 62.63 45.47
C GLN A 907 -27.97 63.01 46.51
#